data_AF-A0AAW1RMG6-F1
#
_entry.id   AF-A0AAW1RMG6-F1
#
_cell.length_a   1.000
_cell.length_b   1.000
_cell.length_c   1.000
_cell.angle_alpha   90.00
_cell.angle_beta   90.00
_cell.angle_gamma   90.00
#
_symmetry.space_group_name_H-M   'P 1'
#
loop_
_entity.id
_entity.type
_entity.pdbx_description
1 polymer ?
#
loop_
_entity_poly.entity_id
_entity_poly.type
_entity_poly.pdbx_seq_one_letter_code
_entity_poly.pdbx_strand_id
1 'polypeptide(L)'
;MGNLQGWGGPLPQGYIDDQADLQVKILERMRAFGMTPVLPAFAGFVPQAVKDKFPGASITRLGNWGRFSQAFCCVHLLDPQDPLFRQIGQAFVEEMRQAWGKDSVGYYSADTFNEQSPPSNEPDYLRNASRGVYEAMQAGDDSAVWIQQAWLFYSDQAFWQPAQIQALLEGVPRERLVMLDLFAEVFPLWNRTEAFQGVPFIWCMLHNFGGNLEMYGNLRAVAKGPADALQELNMLGIGMCPEGIETNPVVYDLMPEWAYRKEPVKLDAWTEDYAVRRYGPSTPASATDAWALLLDTVYDCQDLHPDHNQDIPVSRPGLDHDEVAPHGLQPQLWYHQEKVVKAWQLLQKAAPDLEPQSTYRYDLIDVGRQVISKVGTALWKVICSAYKNKDLKALRAANQELLELLEDLETLLASHEGFLLGPRIEEARAAGNSTADKALFEWNLRTQITIWGTGEDNDSDVHDYANKEWAGLMQSFYRSRWSIWLHRLEADLVRGKEYDAVAVQKDFLSFTTGWTHRQDEEFSLEPSGNTVEISENLLTKSLGSAETETFIECLSDDLGRLLSQSNARFWQRAGNDSTLYSCLDSYVQFVRRPFDQEHSEAAEPSAAYRQLSKRIFMVITRLASTVSTSQPIQRKDRSEAATVTEAEQTRILRQQHLLSLPLLMDVCALYAPTNLMLVQELMQQAMCLLPELSQDLAERIGPMIASNLRDVCQACRGAVKRMGGKGTPAEMSGLADGLLYMVDTAYTMHAMEAPPGLLRAAAARCGLASDILASLQQGAIQLDEIQQDYLYALLGTTSAAARHDETQAMSSAASTSQGPPPPGDMEMAALISQIGDVLPEYGAGFLTACLEHYASQRS
;
A
#
# COMPACT_ATOMS: atom_id res chain seq x y z
N MET A 1 -18.94 21.91 -19.03
CA MET A 1 -19.43 20.66 -18.39
C MET A 1 -20.76 20.83 -17.67
N GLY A 2 -21.04 21.97 -17.01
CA GLY A 2 -22.40 22.27 -16.53
C GLY A 2 -22.79 21.64 -15.19
N ASN A 3 -21.82 21.20 -14.39
CA ASN A 3 -22.07 20.52 -13.12
C ASN A 3 -22.53 21.51 -12.02
N LEU A 4 -22.11 22.77 -12.11
CA LEU A 4 -22.32 23.82 -11.10
C LEU A 4 -22.64 25.19 -11.69
N GLN A 5 -23.14 26.08 -10.83
CA GLN A 5 -23.40 27.49 -11.11
C GLN A 5 -23.00 28.36 -9.90
N GLY A 6 -22.46 29.56 -10.13
CA GLY A 6 -22.29 30.61 -9.11
C GLY A 6 -21.27 30.38 -7.98
N TRP A 7 -20.84 29.15 -7.70
CA TRP A 7 -19.85 28.86 -6.66
C TRP A 7 -18.55 29.64 -6.90
N GLY A 8 -18.03 30.27 -5.85
CA GLY A 8 -16.83 31.11 -5.87
C GLY A 8 -16.91 32.44 -6.63
N GLY A 9 -18.08 32.77 -7.17
CA GLY A 9 -18.36 34.09 -7.76
C GLY A 9 -18.90 35.12 -6.75
N PRO A 10 -19.31 36.32 -7.22
CA PRO A 10 -19.27 36.75 -8.62
C PRO A 10 -17.85 37.09 -9.09
N LEU A 11 -17.53 36.82 -10.36
CA LEU A 11 -16.27 37.24 -10.96
C LEU A 11 -16.23 38.78 -11.10
N PRO A 12 -15.16 39.47 -10.66
CA PRO A 12 -14.97 40.89 -10.89
C PRO A 12 -14.86 41.20 -12.39
N GLN A 13 -15.43 42.33 -12.84
CA GLN A 13 -15.38 42.72 -14.26
C GLN A 13 -13.94 42.85 -14.78
N GLY A 14 -13.02 43.39 -13.98
CA GLY A 14 -11.61 43.51 -14.36
C GLY A 14 -10.98 42.15 -14.68
N TYR A 15 -11.30 41.10 -13.92
CA TYR A 15 -10.84 39.74 -14.22
C TYR A 15 -11.40 39.22 -15.55
N ILE A 16 -12.69 39.50 -15.85
CA ILE A 16 -13.30 39.12 -17.13
C ILE A 16 -12.60 39.82 -18.30
N ASP A 17 -12.29 41.11 -18.15
CA ASP A 17 -11.57 41.90 -19.15
C ASP A 17 -10.13 41.38 -19.34
N ASP A 18 -9.41 41.11 -18.24
CA ASP A 18 -8.05 40.56 -18.24
C ASP A 18 -7.99 39.16 -18.90
N GLN A 19 -8.99 38.30 -18.68
CA GLN A 19 -9.09 36.99 -19.33
C GLN A 19 -9.37 37.11 -20.84
N ALA A 20 -10.20 38.07 -21.27
CA ALA A 20 -10.44 38.31 -22.69
C ALA A 20 -9.16 38.77 -23.41
N ASP A 21 -8.39 39.66 -22.79
CA ASP A 21 -7.08 40.12 -23.28
C ASP A 21 -6.02 39.01 -23.27
N LEU A 22 -6.03 38.11 -22.28
CA LEU A 22 -5.16 36.95 -22.22
C LEU A 22 -5.48 35.95 -23.35
N GLN A 23 -6.76 35.68 -23.60
CA GLN A 23 -7.19 34.75 -24.64
C GLN A 23 -6.75 35.20 -26.04
N VAL A 24 -6.76 36.50 -26.34
CA VAL A 24 -6.20 37.02 -27.60
C VAL A 24 -4.72 36.67 -27.73
N LYS A 25 -3.90 36.92 -26.68
CA LYS A 25 -2.46 36.62 -26.68
C LYS A 25 -2.17 35.13 -26.84
N ILE A 26 -2.97 34.27 -26.20
CA ILE A 26 -2.88 32.80 -26.34
C ILE A 26 -3.15 32.39 -27.79
N LEU A 27 -4.28 32.83 -28.37
CA LEU A 27 -4.68 32.46 -29.73
C LEU A 27 -3.70 32.97 -30.79
N GLU A 28 -3.18 34.20 -30.64
CA GLU A 28 -2.12 34.72 -31.50
C GLU A 28 -0.85 33.85 -31.43
N ARG A 29 -0.43 33.45 -30.23
CA ARG A 29 0.75 32.60 -30.05
C ARG A 29 0.55 31.19 -30.62
N MET A 30 -0.62 30.59 -30.38
CA MET A 30 -0.99 29.29 -30.96
C MET A 30 -0.93 29.33 -32.49
N ARG A 31 -1.58 30.33 -33.11
CA ARG A 31 -1.58 30.52 -34.56
C ARG A 31 -0.18 30.76 -35.12
N ALA A 32 0.67 31.52 -34.43
CA ALA A 32 2.06 31.74 -34.83
C ALA A 32 2.90 30.45 -34.86
N PHE A 33 2.54 29.43 -34.08
CA PHE A 33 3.13 28.09 -34.11
C PHE A 33 2.39 27.10 -35.04
N GLY A 34 1.32 27.52 -35.72
CA GLY A 34 0.48 26.63 -36.53
C GLY A 34 -0.43 25.70 -35.72
N MET A 35 -0.60 25.94 -34.41
CA MET A 35 -1.54 25.19 -33.57
C MET A 35 -2.98 25.59 -33.92
N THR A 36 -3.89 24.61 -33.87
CA THR A 36 -5.33 24.84 -34.06
C THR A 36 -6.02 24.89 -32.69
N PRO A 37 -6.56 26.03 -32.24
CA PRO A 37 -7.29 26.12 -30.99
C PRO A 37 -8.68 25.48 -31.12
N VAL A 38 -9.09 24.74 -30.10
CA VAL A 38 -10.49 24.31 -29.91
C VAL A 38 -11.19 25.40 -29.10
N LEU A 39 -12.30 25.92 -29.60
CA LEU A 39 -13.12 26.94 -28.92
C LEU A 39 -14.32 26.29 -28.22
N PRO A 40 -14.87 26.85 -27.14
CA PRO A 40 -16.14 26.35 -26.59
C PRO A 40 -17.31 26.56 -27.56
N ALA A 41 -18.36 25.76 -27.40
CA ALA A 41 -19.68 25.93 -27.98
C ALA A 41 -20.78 25.67 -26.94
N PHE A 42 -22.03 25.96 -27.31
CA PHE A 42 -23.17 25.83 -26.41
C PHE A 42 -23.58 24.36 -26.19
N ALA A 43 -23.42 23.87 -24.96
CA ALA A 43 -23.78 22.50 -24.55
C ALA A 43 -25.20 22.36 -23.97
N GLY A 44 -26.05 23.40 -24.02
CA GLY A 44 -27.43 23.36 -23.52
C GLY A 44 -27.68 23.93 -22.12
N PHE A 45 -26.63 24.17 -21.33
CA PHE A 45 -26.77 24.68 -19.97
C PHE A 45 -27.16 26.15 -19.94
N VAL A 46 -28.23 26.48 -19.19
CA VAL A 46 -28.78 27.84 -19.08
C VAL A 46 -29.06 28.22 -17.61
N PRO A 47 -29.02 29.50 -17.24
CA PRO A 47 -29.47 29.93 -15.92
C PRO A 47 -31.00 29.92 -15.82
N GLN A 48 -31.53 29.86 -14.59
CA GLN A 48 -32.98 29.91 -14.29
C GLN A 48 -33.69 31.09 -15.02
N ALA A 49 -33.03 32.24 -15.13
CA ALA A 49 -33.57 33.43 -15.81
C ALA A 49 -33.95 33.20 -17.30
N VAL A 50 -33.36 32.20 -17.98
CA VAL A 50 -33.78 31.81 -19.33
C VAL A 50 -35.15 31.13 -19.29
N LYS A 51 -35.40 30.26 -18.29
CA LYS A 51 -36.70 29.62 -18.08
C LYS A 51 -37.79 30.63 -17.69
N ASP A 52 -37.44 31.63 -16.88
CA ASP A 52 -38.37 32.70 -16.50
C ASP A 52 -38.77 33.58 -17.71
N LYS A 53 -37.80 33.83 -18.61
CA LYS A 53 -38.00 34.63 -19.83
C LYS A 53 -38.68 33.85 -20.96
N PHE A 54 -38.43 32.55 -21.05
CA PHE A 54 -38.96 31.64 -22.07
C PHE A 54 -39.71 30.47 -21.42
N PRO A 55 -40.87 30.70 -20.77
CA PRO A 55 -41.57 29.69 -19.97
C PRO A 55 -42.16 28.54 -20.79
N GLY A 56 -42.18 28.64 -22.12
CA GLY A 56 -42.57 27.57 -23.04
C GLY A 56 -41.41 26.71 -23.55
N ALA A 57 -40.16 27.02 -23.21
CA ALA A 57 -39.00 26.24 -23.62
C ALA A 57 -38.86 24.96 -22.77
N SER A 58 -38.45 23.85 -23.40
CA SER A 58 -38.22 22.57 -22.75
C SER A 58 -36.93 22.62 -21.92
N ILE A 59 -37.05 23.05 -20.66
CA ILE A 59 -35.93 23.25 -19.74
C ILE A 59 -36.07 22.38 -18.50
N THR A 60 -35.22 21.36 -18.42
CA THR A 60 -35.14 20.38 -17.33
C THR A 60 -34.15 20.86 -16.26
N ARG A 61 -34.49 20.73 -14.98
CA ARG A 61 -33.54 20.92 -13.88
C ARG A 61 -32.82 19.60 -13.63
N LEU A 62 -31.49 19.59 -13.71
CA LEU A 62 -30.68 18.38 -13.52
C LEU A 62 -30.52 18.02 -12.03
N GLY A 63 -29.94 16.85 -11.79
CA GLY A 63 -29.62 16.34 -10.45
C GLY A 63 -28.54 17.16 -9.74
N ASN A 64 -28.29 16.81 -8.47
CA ASN A 64 -27.21 17.40 -7.70
C ASN A 64 -25.90 16.64 -7.96
N TRP A 65 -24.95 17.26 -8.66
CA TRP A 65 -23.59 16.76 -8.79
C TRP A 65 -22.78 17.18 -7.57
N GLY A 66 -21.99 16.27 -6.99
CA GLY A 66 -21.10 16.54 -5.86
C GLY A 66 -21.78 16.96 -4.55
N ARG A 67 -23.11 16.82 -4.40
CA ARG A 67 -23.88 17.23 -3.20
C ARG A 67 -23.71 18.71 -2.81
N PHE A 68 -23.61 19.59 -3.80
CA PHE A 68 -23.53 21.03 -3.57
C PHE A 68 -24.83 21.59 -2.99
N SER A 69 -24.72 22.70 -2.25
CA SER A 69 -25.88 23.48 -1.82
C SER A 69 -26.77 23.84 -3.01
N GLN A 70 -28.09 23.93 -2.81
CA GLN A 70 -29.12 24.15 -3.82
C GLN A 70 -28.91 25.43 -4.64
N ALA A 71 -28.21 26.42 -4.08
CA ALA A 71 -27.81 27.65 -4.74
C ALA A 71 -26.76 27.44 -5.84
N PHE A 72 -25.97 26.37 -5.77
CA PHE A 72 -24.81 26.13 -6.63
C PHE A 72 -24.88 24.86 -7.49
N CYS A 73 -25.75 23.90 -7.12
CA CYS A 73 -25.98 22.66 -7.87
C CYS A 73 -27.02 22.80 -8.99
N CYS A 74 -27.37 21.65 -9.59
CA CYS A 74 -28.69 21.40 -10.15
C CYS A 74 -29.09 22.38 -11.25
N VAL A 75 -28.18 22.53 -12.22
CA VAL A 75 -28.31 23.46 -13.34
C VAL A 75 -29.52 23.15 -14.21
N HIS A 76 -29.86 24.07 -15.10
CA HIS A 76 -30.92 23.86 -16.07
C HIS A 76 -30.34 23.49 -17.44
N LEU A 77 -30.81 22.37 -17.99
CA LEU A 77 -30.52 21.90 -19.34
C LEU A 77 -31.71 22.24 -20.24
N LEU A 78 -31.47 23.05 -21.27
CA LEU A 78 -32.36 23.23 -22.40
C LEU A 78 -32.28 22.01 -23.31
N ASP A 79 -33.42 21.42 -23.68
CA ASP A 79 -33.47 20.26 -24.57
C ASP A 79 -32.85 20.60 -25.95
N PRO A 80 -31.90 19.81 -26.49
CA PRO A 80 -31.31 20.05 -27.81
C PRO A 80 -32.30 20.07 -28.98
N GLN A 81 -33.52 19.55 -28.80
CA GLN A 81 -34.60 19.62 -29.80
C GLN A 81 -35.47 20.87 -29.67
N ASP A 82 -35.30 21.69 -28.63
CA ASP A 82 -36.03 22.94 -28.49
C ASP A 82 -35.54 23.99 -29.51
N PRO A 83 -36.43 24.69 -30.25
CA PRO A 83 -36.02 25.73 -31.20
C PRO A 83 -35.16 26.85 -30.60
N LEU A 84 -35.24 27.09 -29.28
CA LEU A 84 -34.39 28.04 -28.57
C LEU A 84 -32.94 27.56 -28.47
N PHE A 85 -32.70 26.24 -28.42
CA PHE A 85 -31.35 25.68 -28.30
C PHE A 85 -30.50 26.07 -29.50
N ARG A 86 -31.02 25.86 -30.71
CA ARG A 86 -30.35 26.23 -31.96
C ARG A 86 -30.10 27.74 -32.05
N GLN A 87 -31.05 28.57 -31.59
CA GLN A 87 -30.89 30.03 -31.58
C GLN A 87 -29.77 30.48 -30.63
N ILE A 88 -29.71 29.93 -29.42
CA ILE A 88 -28.65 30.26 -28.45
C ILE A 88 -27.30 29.74 -28.93
N GLY A 89 -27.23 28.49 -29.42
CA GLY A 89 -25.97 27.90 -29.89
C GLY A 89 -25.40 28.55 -31.14
N GLN A 90 -26.26 28.93 -32.10
CA GLN A 90 -25.85 29.73 -33.25
C GLN A 90 -25.24 31.05 -32.80
N ALA A 91 -25.97 31.84 -31.99
CA ALA A 91 -25.50 33.14 -31.51
C ALA A 91 -24.19 33.02 -30.70
N PHE A 92 -24.05 31.96 -29.89
CA PHE A 92 -22.83 31.69 -29.13
C PHE A 92 -21.63 31.45 -30.06
N VAL A 93 -21.78 30.60 -31.08
CA VAL A 93 -20.69 30.33 -32.05
C VAL A 93 -20.38 31.56 -32.91
N GLU A 94 -21.39 32.33 -33.32
CA GLU A 94 -21.20 33.59 -34.07
C GLU A 94 -20.37 34.61 -33.26
N GLU A 95 -20.70 34.84 -31.98
CA GLU A 95 -19.93 35.73 -31.10
C GLU A 95 -18.51 35.20 -30.84
N MET A 96 -18.35 33.90 -30.58
CA MET A 96 -17.04 33.25 -30.41
C MET A 96 -16.15 33.41 -31.64
N ARG A 97 -16.71 33.28 -32.85
CA ARG A 97 -15.99 33.51 -34.11
C ARG A 97 -15.66 34.99 -34.31
N GLN A 98 -16.59 35.89 -33.99
CA GLN A 98 -16.40 37.34 -34.11
C GLN A 98 -15.28 37.85 -33.20
N ALA A 99 -15.23 37.36 -31.95
CA ALA A 99 -14.21 37.70 -30.97
C ALA A 99 -12.86 37.05 -31.31
N TRP A 100 -12.85 35.74 -31.57
CA TRP A 100 -11.63 34.94 -31.45
C TRP A 100 -11.36 33.98 -32.62
N GLY A 101 -12.31 33.71 -33.52
CA GLY A 101 -12.25 32.60 -34.48
C GLY A 101 -12.16 32.95 -35.98
N LYS A 102 -11.99 34.22 -36.36
CA LYS A 102 -12.13 34.71 -37.75
C LYS A 102 -11.33 33.95 -38.83
N ASP A 103 -10.13 33.48 -38.51
CA ASP A 103 -9.17 32.93 -39.48
C ASP A 103 -8.88 31.42 -39.27
N SER A 104 -9.69 30.70 -38.50
CA SER A 104 -9.46 29.30 -38.13
C SER A 104 -10.62 28.37 -38.50
N VAL A 105 -10.30 27.11 -38.81
CA VAL A 105 -11.30 26.02 -38.92
C VAL A 105 -11.99 25.85 -37.57
N GLY A 106 -13.31 25.79 -37.56
CA GLY A 106 -14.12 25.74 -36.35
C GLY A 106 -14.10 24.38 -35.66
N TYR A 107 -13.07 24.11 -34.86
CA TYR A 107 -13.09 23.02 -33.88
C TYR A 107 -13.74 23.51 -32.59
N TYR A 108 -14.82 22.86 -32.17
CA TYR A 108 -15.64 23.28 -31.04
C TYR A 108 -15.79 22.20 -29.97
N SER A 109 -15.65 22.56 -28.69
CA SER A 109 -15.90 21.70 -27.54
C SER A 109 -17.29 21.97 -26.94
N ALA A 110 -18.05 20.91 -26.69
CA ALA A 110 -19.28 20.93 -25.90
C ALA A 110 -19.55 19.54 -25.32
N ASP A 111 -19.85 19.46 -24.02
CA ASP A 111 -20.10 18.20 -23.33
C ASP A 111 -21.38 18.31 -22.50
N THR A 112 -22.50 17.83 -23.05
CA THR A 112 -23.87 17.97 -22.50
C THR A 112 -24.15 17.05 -21.30
N PHE A 113 -23.47 15.91 -21.23
CA PHE A 113 -23.77 14.82 -20.28
C PHE A 113 -22.52 14.36 -19.49
N ASN A 114 -21.52 15.24 -19.31
CA ASN A 114 -20.32 14.91 -18.54
C ASN A 114 -20.65 14.80 -17.06
N GLU A 115 -20.69 13.56 -16.54
CA GLU A 115 -21.14 13.24 -15.17
C GLU A 115 -22.55 13.76 -14.86
N GLN A 116 -23.41 13.76 -15.87
CA GLN A 116 -24.82 14.12 -15.77
C GLN A 116 -25.65 13.05 -16.50
N SER A 117 -26.51 12.34 -15.79
CA SER A 117 -27.38 11.34 -16.42
C SER A 117 -28.36 12.01 -17.40
N PRO A 118 -28.42 11.57 -18.67
CA PRO A 118 -29.38 12.11 -19.62
C PRO A 118 -30.84 11.85 -19.17
N PRO A 119 -31.79 12.77 -19.46
CA PRO A 119 -33.21 12.62 -19.11
C PRO A 119 -33.92 11.37 -19.64
N SER A 120 -33.35 10.67 -20.62
CA SER A 120 -33.88 9.43 -21.20
C SER A 120 -32.75 8.58 -21.76
N ASN A 121 -32.84 7.26 -21.59
CA ASN A 121 -31.95 6.26 -22.18
C ASN A 121 -32.42 5.72 -23.54
N GLU A 122 -33.53 6.26 -24.08
CA GLU A 122 -34.04 5.86 -25.39
C GLU A 122 -33.06 6.27 -26.52
N PRO A 123 -32.64 5.34 -27.40
CA PRO A 123 -31.73 5.64 -28.51
C PRO A 123 -32.14 6.85 -29.35
N ASP A 124 -33.41 6.97 -29.71
CA ASP A 124 -33.88 8.11 -30.53
C ASP A 124 -33.76 9.46 -29.79
N TYR A 125 -33.87 9.49 -28.46
CA TYR A 125 -33.60 10.72 -27.69
C TYR A 125 -32.12 11.09 -27.76
N LEU A 126 -31.20 10.14 -27.54
CA LEU A 126 -29.76 10.39 -27.53
C LEU A 126 -29.25 10.80 -28.92
N ARG A 127 -29.73 10.15 -29.98
CA ARG A 127 -29.43 10.53 -31.38
C ARG A 127 -29.93 11.92 -31.72
N ASN A 128 -31.11 12.31 -31.21
CA ASN A 128 -31.63 13.66 -31.41
C ASN A 128 -30.89 14.70 -30.57
N ALA A 129 -30.41 14.33 -29.39
CA ALA A 129 -29.66 15.20 -28.50
C ALA A 129 -28.31 15.63 -29.11
N SER A 130 -27.49 14.67 -29.55
CA SER A 130 -26.21 14.99 -30.21
C SER A 130 -26.41 15.70 -31.54
N ARG A 131 -27.43 15.32 -32.32
CA ARG A 131 -27.81 16.06 -33.54
C ARG A 131 -28.15 17.53 -33.25
N GLY A 132 -28.96 17.80 -32.22
CA GLY A 132 -29.35 19.17 -31.84
C GLY A 132 -28.15 20.02 -31.41
N VAL A 133 -27.22 19.44 -30.65
CA VAL A 133 -25.94 20.09 -30.30
C VAL A 133 -25.13 20.44 -31.54
N TYR A 134 -24.93 19.47 -32.45
CA TYR A 134 -24.16 19.69 -33.67
C TYR A 134 -24.83 20.68 -34.64
N GLU A 135 -26.14 20.58 -34.87
CA GLU A 135 -26.88 21.52 -35.73
C GLU A 135 -26.84 22.96 -35.20
N ALA A 136 -26.75 23.14 -33.88
CA ALA A 136 -26.57 24.47 -33.27
C ALA A 136 -25.16 25.03 -33.49
N MET A 137 -24.11 24.20 -33.44
CA MET A 137 -22.75 24.59 -33.84
C MET A 137 -22.69 24.94 -35.32
N GLN A 138 -23.20 24.05 -36.18
CA GLN A 138 -23.20 24.20 -37.63
C GLN A 138 -23.94 25.46 -38.07
N ALA A 139 -25.02 25.85 -37.38
CA ALA A 139 -25.75 27.07 -37.68
C ALA A 139 -24.92 28.35 -37.52
N GLY A 140 -23.90 28.36 -36.65
CA GLY A 140 -22.93 29.46 -36.53
C GLY A 140 -21.65 29.25 -37.36
N ASP A 141 -21.39 28.03 -37.84
CA ASP A 141 -20.22 27.67 -38.64
C ASP A 141 -20.44 26.40 -39.50
N ASP A 142 -20.67 26.57 -40.81
CA ASP A 142 -20.77 25.45 -41.77
C ASP A 142 -19.53 24.51 -41.78
N SER A 143 -18.40 24.99 -41.26
CA SER A 143 -17.16 24.22 -41.16
C SER A 143 -16.97 23.49 -39.82
N ALA A 144 -17.93 23.61 -38.88
CA ALA A 144 -17.82 23.06 -37.53
C ALA A 144 -17.42 21.57 -37.48
N VAL A 145 -16.49 21.26 -36.57
CA VAL A 145 -16.13 19.91 -36.11
C VAL A 145 -16.24 19.90 -34.59
N TRP A 146 -17.05 19.00 -34.06
CA TRP A 146 -17.27 18.83 -32.62
C TRP A 146 -16.18 17.93 -32.04
N ILE A 147 -15.41 18.47 -31.08
CA ILE A 147 -14.54 17.72 -30.18
C ILE A 147 -15.36 17.38 -28.93
N GLN A 148 -15.62 16.10 -28.68
CA GLN A 148 -16.42 15.62 -27.55
C GLN A 148 -15.59 14.69 -26.65
N GLN A 149 -15.70 14.85 -25.34
CA GLN A 149 -15.08 13.93 -24.39
C GLN A 149 -15.82 12.59 -24.37
N ALA A 150 -15.09 11.47 -24.30
CA ALA A 150 -15.68 10.14 -24.14
C ALA A 150 -15.91 9.75 -22.66
N TRP A 151 -15.52 10.60 -21.70
CA TRP A 151 -15.58 10.32 -20.25
C TRP A 151 -16.97 9.89 -19.75
N LEU A 152 -18.05 10.40 -20.34
CA LEU A 152 -19.42 9.96 -20.03
C LEU A 152 -19.61 8.43 -20.18
N PHE A 153 -18.97 7.79 -21.16
CA PHE A 153 -19.05 6.34 -21.39
C PHE A 153 -18.28 5.53 -20.33
N TYR A 154 -17.36 6.16 -19.59
CA TYR A 154 -16.65 5.56 -18.45
C TYR A 154 -17.37 5.84 -17.13
N SER A 155 -17.73 7.10 -16.87
CA SER A 155 -18.30 7.57 -15.60
C SER A 155 -19.70 7.04 -15.30
N ASP A 156 -20.52 6.77 -16.33
CA ASP A 156 -21.82 6.10 -16.18
C ASP A 156 -21.95 4.91 -17.15
N GLN A 157 -21.06 3.92 -16.99
CA GLN A 157 -21.11 2.65 -17.73
C GLN A 157 -22.43 1.88 -17.53
N ALA A 158 -23.22 2.18 -16.49
CA ALA A 158 -24.53 1.57 -16.29
C ALA A 158 -25.55 2.14 -17.30
N PHE A 159 -25.55 3.45 -17.52
CA PHE A 159 -26.37 4.11 -18.53
C PHE A 159 -25.87 3.86 -19.97
N TRP A 160 -24.56 4.04 -20.21
CA TRP A 160 -23.97 4.04 -21.55
C TRP A 160 -23.67 2.65 -22.09
N GLN A 161 -24.72 1.85 -22.28
CA GLN A 161 -24.66 0.57 -22.98
C GLN A 161 -24.42 0.78 -24.50
N PRO A 162 -23.99 -0.26 -25.26
CA PRO A 162 -23.60 -0.10 -26.67
C PRO A 162 -24.63 0.57 -27.58
N ALA A 163 -25.94 0.36 -27.34
CA ALA A 163 -27.01 0.99 -28.12
C ALA A 163 -27.13 2.51 -27.85
N GLN A 164 -26.90 2.94 -26.60
CA GLN A 164 -26.92 4.35 -26.18
C GLN A 164 -25.69 5.09 -26.73
N ILE A 165 -24.51 4.45 -26.66
CA ILE A 165 -23.28 4.95 -27.28
C ILE A 165 -23.47 5.11 -28.80
N GLN A 166 -23.93 4.05 -29.47
CA GLN A 166 -24.22 4.07 -30.92
C GLN A 166 -25.16 5.21 -31.29
N ALA A 167 -26.26 5.35 -30.57
CA ALA A 167 -27.26 6.37 -30.87
C ALA A 167 -26.70 7.80 -30.77
N LEU A 168 -25.91 8.09 -29.73
CA LEU A 168 -25.26 9.39 -29.58
C LEU A 168 -24.31 9.68 -30.76
N LEU A 169 -23.46 8.72 -31.12
CA LEU A 169 -22.50 8.84 -32.22
C LEU A 169 -23.17 8.99 -33.60
N GLU A 170 -24.30 8.31 -33.83
CA GLU A 170 -25.07 8.39 -35.08
C GLU A 170 -25.82 9.71 -35.30
N GLY A 171 -25.96 10.55 -34.28
CA GLY A 171 -26.64 11.85 -34.40
C GLY A 171 -25.84 12.89 -35.19
N VAL A 172 -24.54 12.66 -35.41
CA VAL A 172 -23.60 13.59 -36.03
C VAL A 172 -22.97 12.96 -37.28
N PRO A 173 -22.74 13.69 -38.39
CA PRO A 173 -21.94 13.19 -39.49
C PRO A 173 -20.54 12.79 -39.00
N ARG A 174 -20.06 11.59 -39.35
CA ARG A 174 -18.86 11.00 -38.73
C ARG A 174 -17.62 11.87 -38.90
N GLU A 175 -17.46 12.52 -40.04
CA GLU A 175 -16.34 13.43 -40.32
C GLU A 175 -16.43 14.78 -39.58
N ARG A 176 -17.48 14.98 -38.78
CA ARG A 176 -17.78 16.22 -38.03
C ARG A 176 -17.81 16.02 -36.52
N LEU A 177 -17.51 14.82 -36.03
CA LEU A 177 -17.34 14.49 -34.62
C LEU A 177 -15.94 13.88 -34.42
N VAL A 178 -15.26 14.27 -33.35
CA VAL A 178 -14.01 13.65 -32.90
C VAL A 178 -14.14 13.33 -31.42
N MET A 179 -13.98 12.06 -31.07
CA MET A 179 -13.99 11.61 -29.68
C MET A 179 -12.61 11.77 -29.04
N LEU A 180 -12.53 12.37 -27.86
CA LEU A 180 -11.37 12.27 -26.99
C LEU A 180 -11.55 11.02 -26.11
N ASP A 181 -10.80 9.95 -26.39
CA ASP A 181 -10.74 8.78 -25.52
C ASP A 181 -9.91 9.13 -24.29
N LEU A 182 -10.57 9.75 -23.30
CA LEU A 182 -9.93 10.66 -22.36
C LEU A 182 -8.88 10.00 -21.46
N PHE A 183 -9.12 8.73 -21.10
CA PHE A 183 -8.38 7.96 -20.09
C PHE A 183 -7.82 6.66 -20.69
N ALA A 184 -7.30 6.73 -21.91
CA ALA A 184 -7.03 5.56 -22.73
C ALA A 184 -5.78 4.75 -22.33
N GLU A 185 -4.94 5.28 -21.44
CA GLU A 185 -3.81 4.59 -20.85
C GLU A 185 -4.21 3.60 -19.73
N VAL A 186 -5.37 3.81 -19.09
CA VAL A 186 -5.91 2.92 -18.05
C VAL A 186 -7.18 2.22 -18.54
N PHE A 187 -8.12 2.97 -19.12
CA PHE A 187 -9.41 2.46 -19.59
C PHE A 187 -9.69 2.90 -21.04
N PRO A 188 -9.01 2.31 -22.05
CA PRO A 188 -9.25 2.62 -23.45
C PRO A 188 -10.69 2.28 -23.87
N LEU A 189 -11.50 3.29 -24.19
CA LEU A 189 -12.86 3.13 -24.68
C LEU A 189 -12.88 2.76 -26.17
N TRP A 190 -11.88 3.13 -26.96
CA TRP A 190 -11.80 2.79 -28.40
C TRP A 190 -11.94 1.27 -28.62
N ASN A 191 -11.20 0.47 -27.86
CA ASN A 191 -11.22 -1.00 -27.94
C ASN A 191 -12.55 -1.60 -27.43
N ARG A 192 -13.27 -0.87 -26.56
CA ARG A 192 -14.54 -1.29 -25.96
C ARG A 192 -15.77 -0.86 -26.76
N THR A 193 -15.58 -0.01 -27.78
CA THR A 193 -16.65 0.62 -28.58
C THR A 193 -16.51 0.37 -30.08
N GLU A 194 -15.74 -0.65 -30.47
CA GLU A 194 -15.42 -0.97 -31.88
C GLU A 194 -14.83 0.25 -32.62
N ALA A 195 -13.78 0.82 -32.03
CA ALA A 195 -13.13 2.08 -32.45
C ALA A 195 -14.15 3.22 -32.64
N PHE A 196 -15.01 3.46 -31.63
CA PHE A 196 -16.13 4.40 -31.70
C PHE A 196 -16.98 4.26 -32.98
N GLN A 197 -17.15 3.03 -33.47
CA GLN A 197 -17.95 2.67 -34.64
C GLN A 197 -17.53 3.41 -35.93
N GLY A 198 -16.25 3.78 -36.02
CA GLY A 198 -15.66 4.53 -37.12
C GLY A 198 -15.86 6.05 -37.05
N VAL A 199 -16.32 6.60 -35.91
CA VAL A 199 -16.15 8.03 -35.60
C VAL A 199 -14.66 8.30 -35.32
N PRO A 200 -14.06 9.34 -35.89
CA PRO A 200 -12.67 9.69 -35.60
C PRO A 200 -12.39 9.89 -34.11
N PHE A 201 -11.23 9.48 -33.61
CA PHE A 201 -10.87 9.65 -32.20
C PHE A 201 -9.41 10.02 -31.97
N ILE A 202 -9.14 10.58 -30.80
CA ILE A 202 -7.80 10.88 -30.29
C ILE A 202 -7.60 10.01 -29.04
N TRP A 203 -6.48 9.28 -28.99
CA TRP A 203 -6.08 8.51 -27.80
C TRP A 203 -5.48 9.48 -26.79
N CYS A 204 -6.12 9.70 -25.65
CA CYS A 204 -5.63 10.62 -24.63
C CYS A 204 -5.08 9.87 -23.41
N MET A 205 -4.01 10.42 -22.85
CA MET A 205 -3.52 10.07 -21.53
C MET A 205 -4.10 11.05 -20.51
N LEU A 206 -4.88 10.57 -19.53
CA LEU A 206 -5.39 11.43 -18.45
C LEU A 206 -4.33 11.56 -17.35
N HIS A 207 -3.88 10.41 -16.83
CA HIS A 207 -2.87 10.20 -15.80
C HIS A 207 -3.14 10.84 -14.43
N ASN A 208 -3.51 12.12 -14.34
CA ASN A 208 -3.63 12.83 -13.07
C ASN A 208 -5.04 13.42 -12.85
N PHE A 209 -5.63 13.07 -11.72
CA PHE A 209 -6.87 13.65 -11.21
C PHE A 209 -6.59 14.64 -10.08
N GLY A 210 -7.39 15.70 -9.98
CA GLY A 210 -7.33 16.71 -8.92
C GLY A 210 -6.04 17.58 -8.89
N GLY A 211 -5.02 17.30 -9.69
CA GLY A 211 -3.67 17.83 -9.47
C GLY A 211 -2.96 17.16 -8.30
N ASN A 212 -3.35 15.93 -7.93
CA ASN A 212 -2.89 15.31 -6.69
C ASN A 212 -1.42 14.88 -6.79
N LEU A 213 -0.68 15.02 -5.69
CA LEU A 213 0.74 14.67 -5.60
C LEU A 213 0.86 13.22 -5.14
N GLU A 214 0.88 12.29 -6.08
CA GLU A 214 1.23 10.88 -5.85
C GLU A 214 2.18 10.41 -6.94
N MET A 215 3.18 9.61 -6.57
CA MET A 215 4.01 8.93 -7.56
C MET A 215 3.19 7.81 -8.18
N TYR A 216 2.71 8.05 -9.39
CA TYR A 216 1.80 7.16 -10.11
C TYR A 216 2.11 7.19 -11.60
N GLY A 217 1.86 6.06 -12.26
CA GLY A 217 1.68 6.00 -13.69
C GLY A 217 1.53 4.57 -14.19
N ASN A 218 1.11 4.45 -15.44
CA ASN A 218 1.18 3.20 -16.21
C ASN A 218 2.07 3.42 -17.43
N LEU A 219 3.38 3.61 -17.19
CA LEU A 219 4.33 3.87 -18.28
C LEU A 219 4.32 2.74 -19.31
N ARG A 220 4.04 1.49 -18.91
CA ARG A 220 3.92 0.33 -19.81
C ARG A 220 2.75 0.46 -20.80
N ALA A 221 1.59 0.93 -20.35
CA ALA A 221 0.48 1.24 -21.24
C ALA A 221 0.78 2.45 -22.13
N VAL A 222 1.34 3.55 -21.58
CA VAL A 222 1.73 4.72 -22.38
C VAL A 222 2.77 4.36 -23.44
N ALA A 223 3.73 3.49 -23.14
CA ALA A 223 4.79 3.03 -24.06
C ALA A 223 4.33 2.11 -25.20
N LYS A 224 3.07 1.69 -25.23
CA LYS A 224 2.54 0.74 -26.23
C LYS A 224 1.15 1.11 -26.79
N GLY A 225 0.25 1.63 -25.96
CA GLY A 225 -1.16 1.88 -26.26
C GLY A 225 -1.41 2.67 -27.55
N PRO A 226 -0.70 3.79 -27.81
CA PRO A 226 -0.85 4.52 -29.06
C PRO A 226 -0.48 3.71 -30.32
N ALA A 227 0.50 2.79 -30.27
CA ALA A 227 0.79 1.90 -31.41
C ALA A 227 -0.25 0.79 -31.60
N ASP A 228 -0.89 0.32 -30.52
CA ASP A 228 -2.02 -0.61 -30.64
C ASP A 228 -3.21 0.10 -31.31
N ALA A 229 -3.54 1.30 -30.85
CA ALA A 229 -4.65 2.11 -31.37
C ALA A 229 -4.41 2.62 -32.81
N LEU A 230 -3.15 2.89 -33.20
CA LEU A 230 -2.78 3.37 -34.55
C LEU A 230 -3.06 2.34 -35.67
N GLN A 231 -3.43 1.10 -35.32
CA GLN A 231 -3.91 0.10 -36.28
C GLN A 231 -5.33 0.43 -36.79
N GLU A 232 -6.10 1.22 -36.03
CA GLU A 232 -7.44 1.67 -36.41
C GLU A 232 -7.39 2.89 -37.33
N LEU A 233 -8.03 2.80 -38.50
CA LEU A 233 -7.95 3.81 -39.57
C LEU A 233 -8.57 5.17 -39.20
N ASN A 234 -9.33 5.23 -38.12
CA ASN A 234 -10.01 6.42 -37.60
C ASN A 234 -9.33 7.02 -36.35
N MET A 235 -8.19 6.49 -35.89
CA MET A 235 -7.35 7.20 -34.92
C MET A 235 -6.69 8.41 -35.61
N LEU A 236 -6.99 9.63 -35.16
CA LEU A 236 -6.45 10.87 -35.73
C LEU A 236 -5.14 11.32 -35.07
N GLY A 237 -4.88 10.90 -33.83
CA GLY A 237 -3.69 11.32 -33.10
C GLY A 237 -3.77 10.99 -31.62
N ILE A 238 -2.90 11.66 -30.87
CA ILE A 238 -2.68 11.49 -29.43
C ILE A 238 -3.00 12.78 -28.66
N GLY A 239 -3.34 12.67 -27.38
CA GLY A 239 -3.60 13.79 -26.48
C GLY A 239 -3.06 13.56 -25.08
N MET A 240 -2.95 14.65 -24.32
CA MET A 240 -2.74 14.64 -22.88
C MET A 240 -3.85 15.47 -22.26
N CYS A 241 -4.61 14.87 -21.33
CA CYS A 241 -5.79 15.48 -20.73
C CYS A 241 -5.77 15.41 -19.19
N PRO A 242 -4.65 15.72 -18.50
CA PRO A 242 -4.61 15.71 -17.05
C PRO A 242 -5.46 16.84 -16.46
N GLU A 243 -6.05 16.60 -15.29
CA GLU A 243 -6.77 17.64 -14.55
C GLU A 243 -5.82 18.64 -13.90
N GLY A 244 -4.65 18.16 -13.44
CA GLY A 244 -3.55 18.99 -12.98
C GLY A 244 -2.22 18.61 -13.64
N ILE A 245 -1.44 19.65 -13.95
CA ILE A 245 -0.06 19.55 -14.43
C ILE A 245 0.90 19.82 -13.25
N GLU A 246 2.21 19.73 -13.48
CA GLU A 246 3.30 19.86 -12.47
C GLU A 246 3.59 18.62 -11.60
N THR A 247 3.04 17.44 -11.91
CA THR A 247 3.42 16.16 -11.24
C THR A 247 4.06 15.16 -12.22
N ASN A 248 4.65 14.07 -11.71
CA ASN A 248 5.16 12.89 -12.46
C ASN A 248 5.77 13.22 -13.85
N PRO A 249 6.81 14.08 -13.94
CA PRO A 249 7.31 14.59 -15.22
C PRO A 249 7.78 13.51 -16.20
N VAL A 250 8.15 12.32 -15.72
CA VAL A 250 8.51 11.16 -16.55
C VAL A 250 7.35 10.71 -17.45
N VAL A 251 6.11 10.79 -16.97
CA VAL A 251 4.90 10.37 -17.71
C VAL A 251 4.64 11.34 -18.86
N TYR A 252 4.78 12.63 -18.61
CA TYR A 252 4.60 13.71 -19.59
C TYR A 252 5.79 13.89 -20.55
N ASP A 253 6.97 13.36 -20.23
CA ASP A 253 8.11 13.30 -21.16
C ASP A 253 7.99 12.10 -22.14
N LEU A 254 7.36 10.99 -21.70
CA LEU A 254 7.11 9.81 -22.54
C LEU A 254 6.04 10.05 -23.61
N MET A 255 4.89 10.58 -23.19
CA MET A 255 3.68 10.60 -24.04
C MET A 255 3.85 11.40 -25.35
N PRO A 256 4.50 12.59 -25.38
CA PRO A 256 4.69 13.37 -26.60
C PRO A 256 5.57 12.70 -27.66
N GLU A 257 6.45 11.75 -27.30
CA GLU A 257 7.28 11.06 -28.29
C GLU A 257 6.44 10.37 -29.39
N TRP A 258 5.23 9.93 -29.06
CA TRP A 258 4.33 9.25 -29.99
C TRP A 258 3.95 10.08 -31.23
N ALA A 259 4.11 11.40 -31.20
CA ALA A 259 3.97 12.25 -32.40
C ALA A 259 5.04 11.94 -33.47
N TYR A 260 6.13 11.28 -33.11
CA TYR A 260 7.29 10.98 -33.96
C TYR A 260 7.60 9.48 -34.08
N ARG A 261 6.98 8.62 -33.25
CA ARG A 261 7.22 7.17 -33.22
C ARG A 261 6.24 6.40 -34.09
N LYS A 262 6.68 5.20 -34.50
CA LYS A 262 5.84 4.17 -35.16
C LYS A 262 5.93 2.80 -34.49
N GLU A 263 6.81 2.67 -33.52
CA GLU A 263 7.14 1.42 -32.83
C GLU A 263 7.13 1.70 -31.32
N PRO A 264 6.68 0.75 -30.48
CA PRO A 264 6.68 0.86 -29.02
C PRO A 264 8.01 1.34 -28.42
N VAL A 265 7.90 2.01 -27.27
CA VAL A 265 9.07 2.49 -26.52
C VAL A 265 9.70 1.32 -25.76
N LYS A 266 11.04 1.22 -25.80
CA LYS A 266 11.80 0.27 -24.97
C LYS A 266 12.03 0.90 -23.60
N LEU A 267 11.07 0.74 -22.70
CA LEU A 267 11.01 1.51 -21.44
C LEU A 267 12.27 1.44 -20.59
N ASP A 268 12.87 0.27 -20.40
CA ASP A 268 14.04 0.11 -19.52
C ASP A 268 15.18 1.05 -19.95
N ALA A 269 15.55 1.00 -21.23
CA ALA A 269 16.57 1.88 -21.82
C ALA A 269 16.12 3.34 -21.90
N TRP A 270 14.85 3.60 -22.22
CA TRP A 270 14.29 4.96 -22.27
C TRP A 270 14.29 5.65 -20.90
N THR A 271 14.15 4.87 -19.82
CA THR A 271 14.13 5.33 -18.43
C THR A 271 15.54 5.57 -17.89
N GLU A 272 16.51 4.74 -18.30
CA GLU A 272 17.94 5.01 -18.10
C GLU A 272 18.33 6.34 -18.80
N ASP A 273 17.97 6.50 -20.07
CA ASP A 273 18.15 7.75 -20.83
C ASP A 273 17.39 8.94 -20.20
N TYR A 274 16.28 8.70 -19.48
CA TYR A 274 15.49 9.75 -18.79
C TYR A 274 16.25 10.35 -17.61
N ALA A 275 16.82 9.50 -16.75
CA ALA A 275 17.66 9.96 -15.65
C ALA A 275 18.83 10.82 -16.18
N VAL A 276 19.51 10.36 -17.23
CA VAL A 276 20.66 11.05 -17.82
C VAL A 276 20.27 12.39 -18.47
N ARG A 277 19.14 12.48 -19.21
CA ARG A 277 18.71 13.75 -19.80
C ARG A 277 18.14 14.74 -18.79
N ARG A 278 17.57 14.25 -17.67
CA ARG A 278 16.98 15.06 -16.60
C ARG A 278 17.99 15.61 -15.59
N TYR A 279 19.03 14.85 -15.27
CA TYR A 279 20.06 15.25 -14.29
C TYR A 279 21.40 15.66 -14.95
N GLY A 280 21.62 15.27 -16.21
CA GLY A 280 22.80 15.61 -16.99
C GLY A 280 23.82 14.47 -17.14
N PRO A 281 24.90 14.70 -17.92
CA PRO A 281 25.86 13.65 -18.31
C PRO A 281 26.72 13.09 -17.17
N SER A 282 26.64 13.67 -15.97
CA SER A 282 27.31 13.19 -14.75
C SER A 282 26.45 12.24 -13.91
N THR A 283 25.28 11.82 -14.40
CA THR A 283 24.37 10.92 -13.70
C THR A 283 25.06 9.61 -13.29
N PRO A 284 25.19 9.30 -11.98
CA PRO A 284 25.81 8.07 -11.51
C PRO A 284 24.84 6.89 -11.63
N ALA A 285 25.39 5.67 -11.72
CA ALA A 285 24.59 4.45 -11.88
C ALA A 285 23.53 4.24 -10.79
N SER A 286 23.73 4.75 -9.56
CA SER A 286 22.69 4.65 -8.52
C SER A 286 21.44 5.46 -8.86
N ALA A 287 21.55 6.56 -9.60
CA ALA A 287 20.38 7.32 -10.03
C ALA A 287 19.59 6.60 -11.13
N THR A 288 20.27 5.93 -12.08
CA THR A 288 19.61 5.08 -13.09
C THR A 288 19.01 3.82 -12.46
N ASP A 289 19.71 3.18 -11.52
CA ASP A 289 19.20 2.02 -10.76
C ASP A 289 17.95 2.39 -9.95
N ALA A 290 17.89 3.59 -9.36
CA ALA A 290 16.71 4.09 -8.68
C ALA A 290 15.52 4.26 -9.64
N TRP A 291 15.76 4.86 -10.81
CA TRP A 291 14.71 5.03 -11.83
C TRP A 291 14.20 3.70 -12.39
N ALA A 292 15.05 2.67 -12.50
CA ALA A 292 14.62 1.32 -12.85
C ALA A 292 13.70 0.70 -11.78
N LEU A 293 13.98 0.92 -10.49
CA LEU A 293 13.09 0.47 -9.41
C LEU A 293 11.75 1.23 -9.41
N LEU A 294 11.75 2.53 -9.71
CA LEU A 294 10.53 3.34 -9.82
C LEU A 294 9.67 2.90 -11.02
N LEU A 295 10.30 2.58 -12.15
CA LEU A 295 9.64 1.99 -13.33
C LEU A 295 8.92 0.68 -13.00
N ASP A 296 9.54 -0.20 -12.20
CA ASP A 296 8.98 -1.50 -11.77
C ASP A 296 8.09 -1.41 -10.51
N THR A 297 7.67 -0.20 -10.11
CA THR A 297 6.82 0.02 -8.91
C THR A 297 5.73 1.07 -9.15
N VAL A 298 5.97 2.31 -8.74
CA VAL A 298 5.00 3.42 -8.79
C VAL A 298 4.51 3.71 -10.20
N TYR A 299 5.36 3.49 -11.21
CA TYR A 299 5.07 3.74 -12.62
C TYR A 299 4.62 2.50 -13.43
N ASP A 300 4.31 1.39 -12.76
CA ASP A 300 3.73 0.16 -13.34
C ASP A 300 2.36 -0.17 -12.73
N CYS A 301 1.50 0.85 -12.51
CA CYS A 301 0.15 0.60 -12.01
C CYS A 301 -0.72 -0.06 -13.08
N GLN A 302 -1.38 -1.16 -12.71
CA GLN A 302 -2.23 -1.98 -13.60
C GLN A 302 -3.59 -2.32 -12.98
N ASP A 303 -4.03 -1.57 -11.96
CA ASP A 303 -5.27 -1.85 -11.22
C ASP A 303 -6.55 -1.47 -11.99
N LEU A 304 -6.44 -0.68 -13.07
CA LEU A 304 -7.50 -0.16 -13.92
C LEU A 304 -8.43 0.89 -13.27
N HIS A 305 -7.97 1.56 -12.21
CA HIS A 305 -8.73 2.58 -11.46
C HIS A 305 -8.19 4.00 -11.70
N PRO A 306 -9.01 5.05 -11.47
CA PRO A 306 -8.54 6.43 -11.48
C PRO A 306 -7.71 6.70 -10.22
N ASP A 307 -6.52 7.27 -10.41
CA ASP A 307 -5.61 7.54 -9.32
C ASP A 307 -5.98 8.83 -8.59
N HIS A 308 -6.36 8.69 -7.32
CA HIS A 308 -6.64 9.79 -6.41
C HIS A 308 -5.86 9.56 -5.13
N ASN A 309 -4.85 10.42 -4.86
CA ASN A 309 -4.12 10.36 -3.60
C ASN A 309 -5.10 10.43 -2.41
N GLN A 310 -5.17 9.33 -1.67
CA GLN A 310 -5.97 9.13 -0.47
C GLN A 310 -5.08 8.66 0.70
N ASP A 311 -3.78 8.97 0.66
CA ASP A 311 -2.87 8.69 1.76
C ASP A 311 -3.29 9.43 3.03
N ILE A 312 -3.01 8.80 4.17
CA ILE A 312 -3.39 9.31 5.50
C ILE A 312 -3.04 10.79 5.71
N PRO A 313 -1.88 11.33 5.28
CA PRO A 313 -1.60 12.76 5.46
C PRO A 313 -2.65 13.69 4.86
N VAL A 314 -3.12 13.41 3.64
CA VAL A 314 -4.08 14.27 2.91
C VAL A 314 -5.54 13.88 3.13
N SER A 315 -5.80 12.66 3.58
CA SER A 315 -7.14 12.13 3.85
C SER A 315 -7.83 12.74 5.07
N ARG A 316 -9.14 12.55 5.15
CA ARG A 316 -9.96 12.97 6.28
C ARG A 316 -9.76 12.02 7.47
N PRO A 317 -9.55 12.49 8.71
CA PRO A 317 -9.43 11.58 9.84
C PRO A 317 -10.76 10.90 10.18
N GLY A 318 -10.72 9.59 10.42
CA GLY A 318 -11.88 8.74 10.71
C GLY A 318 -11.46 7.39 11.30
N LEU A 319 -12.38 6.69 11.96
CA LEU A 319 -12.10 5.42 12.67
C LEU A 319 -12.23 4.17 11.80
N ASP A 320 -12.99 4.29 10.70
CA ASP A 320 -13.27 3.22 9.75
C ASP A 320 -12.95 3.69 8.33
N HIS A 321 -12.72 2.72 7.44
CA HIS A 321 -12.14 2.93 6.10
C HIS A 321 -12.98 3.89 5.22
N ASP A 322 -14.30 3.70 5.21
CA ASP A 322 -15.25 4.54 4.45
C ASP A 322 -15.28 6.01 4.94
N GLU A 323 -14.88 6.31 6.19
CA GLU A 323 -14.79 7.70 6.70
C GLU A 323 -13.52 8.41 6.21
N VAL A 324 -12.43 7.66 6.01
CA VAL A 324 -11.11 8.20 5.69
C VAL A 324 -10.93 8.38 4.19
N ALA A 325 -11.44 7.42 3.41
CA ALA A 325 -11.22 7.31 1.98
C ALA A 325 -12.52 6.94 1.24
N PRO A 326 -13.46 7.90 1.11
CA PRO A 326 -14.77 7.66 0.48
C PRO A 326 -14.70 7.36 -1.02
N HIS A 327 -13.54 7.58 -1.66
CA HIS A 327 -13.25 7.16 -3.03
C HIS A 327 -12.40 5.87 -3.10
N GLY A 328 -12.26 5.17 -1.97
CA GLY A 328 -11.62 3.86 -1.85
C GLY A 328 -10.11 3.92 -1.64
N LEU A 329 -9.67 3.76 -0.38
CA LEU A 329 -8.29 3.35 -0.09
C LEU A 329 -8.10 1.92 -0.59
N GLN A 330 -7.29 1.71 -1.63
CA GLN A 330 -6.87 0.37 -2.03
C GLN A 330 -6.17 -0.30 -0.82
N PRO A 331 -6.64 -1.45 -0.32
CA PRO A 331 -6.13 -2.03 0.94
C PRO A 331 -4.70 -2.57 0.82
N GLN A 332 -4.15 -2.63 -0.40
CA GLN A 332 -2.79 -3.02 -0.72
C GLN A 332 -2.27 -2.05 -1.79
N LEU A 333 -1.02 -1.60 -1.67
CA LEU A 333 -0.33 -0.89 -2.73
C LEU A 333 -0.19 -1.80 -3.96
N TRP A 334 -0.29 -1.25 -5.17
CA TRP A 334 0.00 -2.00 -6.41
C TRP A 334 1.49 -2.35 -6.56
N TYR A 335 2.34 -1.82 -5.67
CA TYR A 335 3.78 -1.96 -5.68
C TYR A 335 4.36 -2.33 -4.31
N HIS A 336 5.60 -2.81 -4.36
CA HIS A 336 6.43 -3.14 -3.21
C HIS A 336 7.09 -1.88 -2.63
N GLN A 337 6.63 -1.40 -1.46
CA GLN A 337 7.11 -0.16 -0.83
C GLN A 337 8.62 -0.20 -0.54
N GLU A 338 9.15 -1.37 -0.17
CA GLU A 338 10.58 -1.60 0.10
C GLU A 338 11.47 -1.30 -1.11
N LYS A 339 10.96 -1.46 -2.34
CA LYS A 339 11.68 -1.08 -3.56
C LYS A 339 11.71 0.44 -3.78
N VAL A 340 10.67 1.16 -3.34
CA VAL A 340 10.63 2.64 -3.40
C VAL A 340 11.52 3.24 -2.31
N VAL A 341 11.54 2.66 -1.11
CA VAL A 341 12.56 2.94 -0.09
C VAL A 341 13.97 2.70 -0.65
N LYS A 342 14.17 1.61 -1.41
CA LYS A 342 15.46 1.34 -2.05
C LYS A 342 15.82 2.35 -3.14
N ALA A 343 14.85 2.82 -3.92
CA ALA A 343 15.04 3.91 -4.87
C ALA A 343 15.45 5.21 -4.14
N TRP A 344 14.83 5.53 -3.00
CA TRP A 344 15.20 6.67 -2.16
C TRP A 344 16.66 6.58 -1.68
N GLN A 345 17.08 5.43 -1.14
CA GLN A 345 18.47 5.19 -0.74
C GLN A 345 19.46 5.38 -1.90
N LEU A 346 19.08 4.96 -3.11
CA LEU A 346 19.92 5.06 -4.30
C LEU A 346 20.00 6.48 -4.88
N LEU A 347 18.91 7.25 -4.80
CA LEU A 347 18.92 8.69 -5.08
C LEU A 347 19.75 9.44 -4.03
N GLN A 348 19.59 9.16 -2.74
CA GLN A 348 20.39 9.77 -1.67
C GLN A 348 21.89 9.51 -1.88
N LYS A 349 22.26 8.29 -2.30
CA LYS A 349 23.64 7.93 -2.67
C LYS A 349 24.19 8.74 -3.86
N ALA A 350 23.33 9.21 -4.77
CA ALA A 350 23.71 10.05 -5.91
C ALA A 350 23.89 11.54 -5.56
N ALA A 351 23.56 11.97 -4.34
CA ALA A 351 23.59 13.38 -3.94
C ALA A 351 24.94 14.09 -4.18
N PRO A 352 26.12 13.48 -3.89
CA PRO A 352 27.40 14.16 -4.10
C PRO A 352 27.68 14.59 -5.56
N ASP A 353 27.06 13.90 -6.52
CA ASP A 353 27.21 14.20 -7.95
C ASP A 353 26.07 15.10 -8.48
N LEU A 354 24.88 15.07 -7.84
CA LEU A 354 23.64 15.63 -8.40
C LEU A 354 22.98 16.76 -7.58
N GLU A 355 23.36 17.01 -6.32
CA GLU A 355 22.75 18.03 -5.45
C GLU A 355 22.50 19.41 -6.13
N PRO A 356 23.41 19.96 -6.96
CA PRO A 356 23.18 21.25 -7.62
C PRO A 356 22.02 21.28 -8.63
N GLN A 357 21.51 20.12 -9.07
CA GLN A 357 20.45 20.03 -10.07
C GLN A 357 19.07 20.10 -9.40
N SER A 358 18.26 21.11 -9.75
CA SER A 358 16.92 21.24 -9.14
C SER A 358 15.98 20.09 -9.50
N THR A 359 16.11 19.51 -10.70
CA THR A 359 15.37 18.31 -11.11
C THR A 359 15.67 17.10 -10.22
N TYR A 360 16.92 16.91 -9.81
CA TYR A 360 17.31 15.87 -8.85
C TYR A 360 16.77 16.15 -7.45
N ARG A 361 16.86 17.39 -6.96
CA ARG A 361 16.30 17.77 -5.64
C ARG A 361 14.78 17.57 -5.60
N TYR A 362 14.07 17.92 -6.68
CA TYR A 362 12.64 17.65 -6.84
C TYR A 362 12.35 16.14 -6.73
N ASP A 363 13.04 15.30 -7.50
CA ASP A 363 12.77 13.86 -7.54
C ASP A 363 13.15 13.16 -6.22
N LEU A 364 14.20 13.64 -5.53
CA LEU A 364 14.58 13.16 -4.19
C LEU A 364 13.48 13.47 -3.16
N ILE A 365 12.86 14.66 -3.24
CA ILE A 365 11.71 15.04 -2.40
C ILE A 365 10.49 14.18 -2.73
N ASP A 366 10.15 14.01 -4.01
CA ASP A 366 8.92 13.31 -4.41
C ASP A 366 8.95 11.82 -4.00
N VAL A 367 10.11 11.17 -4.15
CA VAL A 367 10.32 9.79 -3.66
C VAL A 367 10.30 9.72 -2.13
N GLY A 368 10.94 10.66 -1.43
CA GLY A 368 10.92 10.71 0.04
C GLY A 368 9.51 10.95 0.59
N ARG A 369 8.77 11.91 0.01
CA ARG A 369 7.36 12.20 0.26
C ARG A 369 6.52 10.93 0.08
N GLN A 370 6.61 10.27 -1.07
CA GLN A 370 5.86 9.03 -1.33
C GLN A 370 6.12 7.96 -0.26
N VAL A 371 7.38 7.76 0.15
CA VAL A 371 7.73 6.79 1.22
C VAL A 371 7.09 7.19 2.55
N ILE A 372 7.24 8.45 2.97
CA ILE A 372 6.75 8.94 4.27
C ILE A 372 5.21 8.91 4.30
N SER A 373 4.53 9.34 3.24
CA SER A 373 3.06 9.37 3.20
C SER A 373 2.44 7.98 3.31
N LYS A 374 3.07 6.94 2.72
CA LYS A 374 2.64 5.54 2.90
C LYS A 374 2.86 5.01 4.33
N VAL A 375 3.83 5.51 5.10
CA VAL A 375 4.01 5.15 6.52
C VAL A 375 2.80 5.59 7.37
N GLY A 376 2.13 6.68 7.00
CA GLY A 376 0.92 7.16 7.67
C GLY A 376 -0.18 6.10 7.79
N THR A 377 -0.31 5.22 6.78
CA THR A 377 -1.28 4.10 6.78
C THR A 377 -1.02 3.07 7.89
N ALA A 378 0.24 2.82 8.25
CA ALA A 378 0.57 1.95 9.37
C ALA A 378 0.22 2.61 10.72
N LEU A 379 0.60 3.88 10.89
CA LEU A 379 0.30 4.65 12.11
C LEU A 379 -1.21 4.78 12.35
N TRP A 380 -2.00 5.07 11.31
CA TRP A 380 -3.47 5.13 11.41
C TRP A 380 -4.07 3.79 11.87
N LYS A 381 -3.61 2.66 11.35
CA LYS A 381 -4.04 1.32 11.82
C LYS A 381 -3.72 1.11 13.30
N VAL A 382 -2.54 1.55 13.76
CA VAL A 382 -2.15 1.48 15.19
C VAL A 382 -3.05 2.38 16.05
N ILE A 383 -3.33 3.62 15.63
CA ILE A 383 -4.22 4.56 16.32
C ILE A 383 -5.63 3.96 16.48
N CYS A 384 -6.20 3.47 15.39
CA CYS A 384 -7.53 2.84 15.39
C CYS A 384 -7.57 1.58 16.27
N SER A 385 -6.53 0.75 16.23
CA SER A 385 -6.39 -0.43 17.10
C SER A 385 -6.27 -0.03 18.58
N ALA A 386 -5.42 0.93 18.92
CA ALA A 386 -5.23 1.40 20.29
C ALA A 386 -6.50 2.03 20.87
N TYR A 387 -7.23 2.82 20.08
CA TYR A 387 -8.53 3.38 20.48
C TYR A 387 -9.57 2.27 20.70
N LYS A 388 -9.73 1.35 19.74
CA LYS A 388 -10.68 0.22 19.83
C LYS A 388 -10.37 -0.70 21.03
N ASN A 389 -9.09 -0.92 21.35
CA ASN A 389 -8.62 -1.69 22.51
C ASN A 389 -8.56 -0.89 23.83
N LYS A 390 -8.87 0.41 23.81
CA LYS A 390 -8.82 1.33 24.97
C LYS A 390 -7.42 1.50 25.58
N ASP A 391 -6.35 1.27 24.80
CA ASP A 391 -4.98 1.49 25.24
C ASP A 391 -4.58 2.96 25.06
N LEU A 392 -4.73 3.74 26.13
CA LEU A 392 -4.37 5.15 26.18
C LEU A 392 -2.86 5.41 26.00
N LYS A 393 -1.98 4.44 26.33
CA LYS A 393 -0.53 4.61 26.19
C LYS A 393 -0.12 4.44 24.73
N ALA A 394 -0.58 3.37 24.08
CA ALA A 394 -0.35 3.13 22.66
C ALA A 394 -0.99 4.23 21.80
N LEU A 395 -2.21 4.67 22.15
CA LEU A 395 -2.90 5.75 21.44
C LEU A 395 -2.09 7.05 21.48
N ARG A 396 -1.57 7.45 22.66
CA ARG A 396 -0.77 8.67 22.79
C ARG A 396 0.54 8.62 22.00
N ALA A 397 1.23 7.48 22.00
CA ALA A 397 2.45 7.30 21.24
C ALA A 397 2.18 7.44 19.73
N ALA A 398 1.23 6.66 19.20
CA ALA A 398 0.90 6.68 17.77
C ALA A 398 0.29 8.03 17.32
N ASN A 399 -0.49 8.71 18.17
CA ASN A 399 -0.96 10.07 17.92
C ASN A 399 0.21 11.07 17.77
N GLN A 400 1.24 10.96 18.61
CA GLN A 400 2.43 11.81 18.52
C GLN A 400 3.23 11.49 17.25
N GLU A 401 3.49 10.21 16.98
CA GLU A 401 4.24 9.76 15.79
C GLU A 401 3.56 10.22 14.48
N LEU A 402 2.23 10.19 14.38
CA LEU A 402 1.52 10.69 13.20
C LEU A 402 1.63 12.22 13.06
N LEU A 403 1.61 12.98 14.16
CA LEU A 403 1.80 14.44 14.10
C LEU A 403 3.25 14.82 13.74
N GLU A 404 4.24 14.04 14.21
CA GLU A 404 5.64 14.19 13.80
C GLU A 404 5.84 13.83 12.32
N LEU A 405 5.18 12.79 11.80
CA LEU A 405 5.22 12.44 10.37
C LEU A 405 4.73 13.59 9.47
N LEU A 406 3.70 14.32 9.91
CA LEU A 406 3.19 15.48 9.18
C LEU A 406 4.14 16.69 9.24
N GLU A 407 4.91 16.83 10.32
CA GLU A 407 6.00 17.81 10.44
C GLU A 407 7.22 17.43 9.59
N ASP A 408 7.54 16.13 9.49
CA ASP A 408 8.58 15.61 8.61
C ASP A 408 8.25 15.91 7.13
N LEU A 409 7.00 15.68 6.71
CA LEU A 409 6.52 16.02 5.36
C LEU A 409 6.60 17.53 5.10
N GLU A 410 6.07 18.38 5.98
CA GLU A 410 6.20 19.83 5.89
C GLU A 410 7.67 20.24 5.70
N THR A 411 8.58 19.68 6.50
CA THR A 411 10.02 19.99 6.47
C THR A 411 10.69 19.58 5.16
N LEU A 412 10.37 18.39 4.63
CA LEU A 412 10.90 17.91 3.35
C LEU A 412 10.44 18.78 2.17
N LEU A 413 9.12 19.03 2.10
CA LEU A 413 8.46 19.80 1.06
C LEU A 413 8.92 21.27 1.07
N ALA A 414 9.16 21.84 2.25
CA ALA A 414 9.63 23.23 2.40
C ALA A 414 11.02 23.47 1.77
N SER A 415 11.76 22.43 1.40
CA SER A 415 13.12 22.54 0.84
C SER A 415 13.19 22.76 -0.68
N HIS A 416 12.06 22.82 -1.41
CA HIS A 416 12.05 23.10 -2.85
C HIS A 416 10.81 23.88 -3.31
N GLU A 417 11.02 24.82 -4.25
CA GLU A 417 10.02 25.79 -4.71
C GLU A 417 8.75 25.17 -5.29
N GLY A 418 8.87 24.02 -5.97
CA GLY A 418 7.74 23.27 -6.54
C GLY A 418 6.76 22.66 -5.53
N PHE A 419 7.04 22.71 -4.23
CA PHE A 419 6.18 22.15 -3.18
C PHE A 419 5.70 23.20 -2.16
N LEU A 420 5.72 24.49 -2.49
CA LEU A 420 5.32 25.57 -1.57
C LEU A 420 3.90 26.08 -1.85
N LEU A 421 3.06 26.22 -0.80
CA LEU A 421 1.74 26.86 -0.91
C LEU A 421 1.82 28.38 -1.14
N GLY A 422 2.84 29.04 -0.58
CA GLY A 422 2.96 30.51 -0.58
C GLY A 422 2.95 31.15 -1.97
N PRO A 423 3.79 30.70 -2.92
CA PRO A 423 3.78 31.19 -4.30
C PRO A 423 2.41 31.05 -4.97
N ARG A 424 1.69 29.94 -4.72
CA ARG A 424 0.35 29.68 -5.28
C ARG A 424 -0.69 30.68 -4.75
N ILE A 425 -0.64 31.00 -3.46
CA ILE A 425 -1.50 32.03 -2.86
C ILE A 425 -1.19 33.42 -3.45
N GLU A 426 0.07 33.77 -3.67
CA GLU A 426 0.43 35.03 -4.31
C GLU A 426 0.03 35.08 -5.80
N GLU A 427 0.11 33.97 -6.53
CA GLU A 427 -0.42 33.85 -7.90
C GLU A 427 -1.95 34.09 -7.94
N ALA A 428 -2.70 33.47 -7.02
CA ALA A 428 -4.14 33.71 -6.89
C ALA A 428 -4.47 35.17 -6.51
N ARG A 429 -3.73 35.74 -5.55
CA ARG A 429 -3.84 37.17 -5.18
C ARG A 429 -3.45 38.10 -6.33
N ALA A 430 -2.54 37.71 -7.22
CA ALA A 430 -2.10 38.51 -8.36
C ALA A 430 -3.18 38.65 -9.45
N ALA A 431 -4.12 37.71 -9.55
CA ALA A 431 -5.27 37.80 -10.45
C ALA A 431 -6.31 38.88 -10.03
N GLY A 432 -6.22 39.41 -8.80
CA GLY A 432 -7.15 40.38 -8.24
C GLY A 432 -6.69 41.83 -8.34
N ASN A 433 -7.54 42.70 -8.93
CA ASN A 433 -7.23 44.12 -9.13
C ASN A 433 -7.51 45.02 -7.91
N SER A 434 -8.37 44.58 -6.98
CA SER A 434 -8.65 45.24 -5.70
C SER A 434 -8.45 44.28 -4.52
N THR A 435 -8.31 44.81 -3.30
CA THR A 435 -8.18 43.99 -2.07
C THR A 435 -9.30 42.95 -1.91
N ALA A 436 -10.52 43.27 -2.34
CA ALA A 436 -11.64 42.33 -2.31
C ALA A 436 -11.48 41.20 -3.34
N ASP A 437 -10.96 41.51 -4.53
CA ASP A 437 -10.71 40.50 -5.58
C ASP A 437 -9.57 39.57 -5.18
N LYS A 438 -8.50 40.10 -4.56
CA LYS A 438 -7.38 39.30 -4.03
C LYS A 438 -7.85 38.34 -2.95
N ALA A 439 -8.66 38.83 -2.02
CA ALA A 439 -9.32 38.04 -0.98
C ALA A 439 -10.21 36.94 -1.56
N LEU A 440 -10.99 37.24 -2.61
CA LEU A 440 -11.85 36.28 -3.30
C LEU A 440 -11.04 35.18 -3.98
N PHE A 441 -9.96 35.51 -4.68
CA PHE A 441 -9.16 34.53 -5.41
C PHE A 441 -8.27 33.68 -4.50
N GLU A 442 -7.72 34.23 -3.41
CA GLU A 442 -7.09 33.42 -2.36
C GLU A 442 -8.08 32.42 -1.75
N TRP A 443 -9.29 32.88 -1.39
CA TRP A 443 -10.34 31.99 -0.88
C TRP A 443 -10.71 30.91 -1.90
N ASN A 444 -10.78 31.23 -3.20
CA ASN A 444 -11.05 30.25 -4.26
C ASN A 444 -9.96 29.18 -4.31
N LEU A 445 -8.67 29.57 -4.31
CA LEU A 445 -7.56 28.62 -4.30
C LEU A 445 -7.58 27.73 -3.04
N ARG A 446 -7.64 28.35 -1.85
CA ARG A 446 -7.68 27.64 -0.56
C ARG A 446 -8.84 26.64 -0.53
N THR A 447 -10.00 27.05 -1.04
CA THR A 447 -11.20 26.20 -1.13
C THR A 447 -10.99 25.06 -2.11
N GLN A 448 -10.54 25.32 -3.33
CA GLN A 448 -10.34 24.32 -4.38
C GLN A 448 -9.42 23.18 -3.93
N ILE A 449 -8.27 23.48 -3.31
CA ILE A 449 -7.28 22.49 -2.90
C ILE A 449 -7.60 21.79 -1.56
N THR A 450 -8.73 22.13 -0.93
CA THR A 450 -9.16 21.53 0.35
C THR A 450 -10.60 21.04 0.27
N ILE A 451 -11.58 21.77 0.82
CA ILE A 451 -12.98 21.34 0.91
C ILE A 451 -13.70 21.27 -0.45
N TRP A 452 -13.16 21.94 -1.48
CA TRP A 452 -13.68 22.13 -2.83
C TRP A 452 -15.03 22.88 -2.87
N GLY A 453 -16.03 22.42 -2.10
CA GLY A 453 -17.35 23.01 -1.97
C GLY A 453 -18.15 22.54 -0.75
N THR A 454 -19.33 23.13 -0.55
CA THR A 454 -20.21 22.86 0.60
C THR A 454 -21.62 22.42 0.18
N GLY A 455 -22.15 21.41 0.88
CA GLY A 455 -23.57 21.08 0.92
C GLY A 455 -24.34 21.96 1.91
N GLU A 456 -25.65 21.71 2.06
CA GLU A 456 -26.54 22.51 2.93
C GLU A 456 -26.15 22.43 4.43
N ASP A 457 -25.88 21.22 4.93
CA ASP A 457 -25.58 20.93 6.34
C ASP A 457 -24.23 20.18 6.52
N ASN A 458 -23.45 20.02 5.44
CA ASN A 458 -22.21 19.22 5.44
C ASN A 458 -21.25 19.67 4.31
N ASP A 459 -20.05 19.06 4.22
CA ASP A 459 -19.18 19.23 3.05
C ASP A 459 -19.82 18.69 1.75
N SER A 460 -19.29 19.11 0.60
CA SER A 460 -19.57 18.46 -0.70
C SER A 460 -18.94 17.06 -0.77
N ASP A 461 -19.43 16.22 -1.68
CA ASP A 461 -18.93 14.85 -1.92
C ASP A 461 -17.57 14.82 -2.65
N VAL A 462 -16.96 15.99 -2.90
CA VAL A 462 -15.65 16.18 -3.56
C VAL A 462 -14.65 16.91 -2.64
N HIS A 463 -14.85 16.83 -1.32
CA HIS A 463 -13.86 17.32 -0.37
C HIS A 463 -12.53 16.56 -0.52
N ASP A 464 -11.41 17.26 -0.33
CA ASP A 464 -10.05 16.74 -0.48
C ASP A 464 -9.74 16.16 -1.88
N TYR A 465 -10.64 16.28 -2.86
CA TYR A 465 -10.48 15.72 -4.21
C TYR A 465 -9.22 16.25 -4.91
N ALA A 466 -8.96 17.55 -4.79
CA ALA A 466 -7.82 18.25 -5.36
C ALA A 466 -6.73 18.52 -4.29
N ASN A 467 -6.50 17.58 -3.37
CA ASN A 467 -5.49 17.71 -2.32
C ASN A 467 -4.06 17.94 -2.87
N LYS A 468 -3.20 18.51 -2.02
CA LYS A 468 -1.81 18.83 -2.36
C LYS A 468 -0.91 18.58 -1.17
N GLU A 469 0.19 17.86 -1.36
CA GLU A 469 1.26 17.80 -0.38
C GLU A 469 2.21 18.98 -0.59
N TRP A 470 1.80 20.15 -0.07
CA TRP A 470 2.58 21.39 -0.12
C TRP A 470 2.94 21.87 1.28
N ALA A 471 4.17 22.35 1.46
CA ALA A 471 4.58 23.06 2.67
C ALA A 471 3.73 24.33 2.87
N GLY A 472 3.41 24.62 4.11
CA GLY A 472 2.34 25.53 4.52
C GLY A 472 0.98 24.84 4.61
N LEU A 473 0.62 23.99 3.64
CA LEU A 473 -0.66 23.26 3.66
C LEU A 473 -0.62 22.05 4.61
N MET A 474 0.48 21.28 4.59
CA MET A 474 0.73 20.18 5.52
C MET A 474 0.62 20.65 6.97
N GLN A 475 1.32 21.71 7.34
CA GLN A 475 1.27 22.25 8.70
C GLN A 475 -0.06 22.94 9.05
N SER A 476 -0.55 23.87 8.22
CA SER A 476 -1.68 24.73 8.63
C SER A 476 -3.04 24.04 8.52
N PHE A 477 -3.24 23.17 7.52
CA PHE A 477 -4.51 22.50 7.24
C PHE A 477 -4.51 21.04 7.71
N TYR A 478 -3.69 20.17 7.10
CA TYR A 478 -3.78 18.72 7.33
C TYR A 478 -3.38 18.33 8.75
N ARG A 479 -2.23 18.79 9.25
CA ARG A 479 -1.78 18.53 10.63
C ARG A 479 -2.73 19.11 11.67
N SER A 480 -3.30 20.30 11.42
CA SER A 480 -4.35 20.87 12.27
C SER A 480 -5.60 19.98 12.32
N ARG A 481 -6.07 19.49 11.17
CA ARG A 481 -7.23 18.59 11.06
C ARG A 481 -7.01 17.27 11.79
N TRP A 482 -5.87 16.61 11.56
CA TRP A 482 -5.45 15.41 12.31
C TRP A 482 -5.37 15.70 13.81
N SER A 483 -4.77 16.82 14.22
CA SER A 483 -4.65 17.18 15.64
C SER A 483 -6.01 17.34 16.33
N ILE A 484 -7.02 17.93 15.67
CA ILE A 484 -8.39 18.03 16.21
C ILE A 484 -8.96 16.64 16.52
N TRP A 485 -8.82 15.70 15.58
CA TRP A 485 -9.35 14.33 15.70
C TRP A 485 -8.61 13.49 16.74
N LEU A 486 -7.26 13.51 16.73
CA LEU A 486 -6.44 12.73 17.66
C LEU A 486 -6.65 13.16 19.11
N HIS A 487 -6.75 14.48 19.37
CA HIS A 487 -7.12 15.01 20.68
C HIS A 487 -8.55 14.61 21.08
N ARG A 488 -9.48 14.53 20.12
CA ARG A 488 -10.86 14.10 20.38
C ARG A 488 -10.92 12.64 20.80
N LEU A 489 -10.25 11.74 20.07
CA LEU A 489 -10.15 10.32 20.43
C LEU A 489 -9.56 10.14 21.83
N GLU A 490 -8.43 10.80 22.13
CA GLU A 490 -7.81 10.70 23.45
C GLU A 490 -8.76 11.20 24.55
N ALA A 491 -9.40 12.35 24.32
CA ALA A 491 -10.25 12.98 25.33
C ALA A 491 -11.58 12.24 25.54
N ASP A 492 -12.12 11.56 24.53
CA ASP A 492 -13.30 10.71 24.67
C ASP A 492 -12.93 9.38 25.35
N LEU A 493 -11.78 8.78 25.03
CA LEU A 493 -11.25 7.60 25.73
C LEU A 493 -11.01 7.88 27.23
N VAL A 494 -10.35 9.00 27.56
CA VAL A 494 -10.10 9.43 28.96
C VAL A 494 -11.40 9.67 29.73
N ARG A 495 -12.47 10.11 29.06
CA ARG A 495 -13.79 10.36 29.68
C ARG A 495 -14.71 9.13 29.68
N GLY A 496 -14.31 8.02 29.05
CA GLY A 496 -15.17 6.85 28.85
C GLY A 496 -16.38 7.14 27.96
N LYS A 497 -16.25 8.06 26.99
CA LYS A 497 -17.27 8.36 25.98
C LYS A 497 -17.05 7.50 24.73
N GLU A 498 -18.14 7.21 24.04
CA GLU A 498 -18.11 6.63 22.70
C GLU A 498 -17.79 7.70 21.65
N TYR A 499 -17.27 7.28 20.50
CA TYR A 499 -16.97 8.15 19.37
C TYR A 499 -18.23 8.77 18.78
N ASP A 500 -18.23 10.10 18.65
CA ASP A 500 -19.34 10.86 18.08
C ASP A 500 -18.92 11.46 16.74
N ALA A 501 -19.11 10.67 15.67
CA ALA A 501 -18.77 11.05 14.30
C ALA A 501 -19.49 12.34 13.85
N VAL A 502 -20.71 12.61 14.34
CA VAL A 502 -21.48 13.80 14.00
C VAL A 502 -20.85 15.06 14.62
N ALA A 503 -20.42 14.98 15.88
CA ALA A 503 -19.70 16.06 16.52
C ALA A 503 -18.31 16.28 15.91
N VAL A 504 -17.58 15.20 15.55
CA VAL A 504 -16.30 15.28 14.83
C VAL A 504 -16.46 15.98 13.48
N GLN A 505 -17.47 15.58 12.69
CA GLN A 505 -17.73 16.18 11.38
C GLN A 505 -18.11 17.66 11.49
N LYS A 506 -18.83 18.05 12.56
CA LYS A 506 -19.11 19.46 12.85
C LYS A 506 -17.85 20.25 13.23
N ASP A 507 -16.97 19.68 14.05
CA ASP A 507 -15.70 20.30 14.42
C ASP A 507 -14.80 20.47 13.19
N PHE A 508 -14.77 19.49 12.28
CA PHE A 508 -14.11 19.60 10.97
C PHE A 508 -14.70 20.71 10.11
N LEU A 509 -16.00 20.69 9.81
CA LEU A 509 -16.65 21.70 8.95
C LEU A 509 -16.40 23.13 9.46
N SER A 510 -16.40 23.32 10.79
CA SER A 510 -16.08 24.61 11.42
C SER A 510 -14.61 25.01 11.25
N PHE A 511 -13.68 24.05 11.32
CA PHE A 511 -12.24 24.31 11.13
C PHE A 511 -11.90 24.55 9.67
N THR A 512 -12.32 23.66 8.76
CA THR A 512 -11.93 23.66 7.34
C THR A 512 -12.49 24.87 6.62
N THR A 513 -13.79 25.17 6.79
CA THR A 513 -14.42 26.40 6.28
C THR A 513 -13.78 27.64 6.91
N GLY A 514 -13.44 27.58 8.21
CA GLY A 514 -12.74 28.67 8.88
C GLY A 514 -11.33 28.92 8.32
N TRP A 515 -10.63 27.88 7.87
CA TRP A 515 -9.29 27.96 7.29
C TRP A 515 -9.30 28.57 5.88
N THR A 516 -10.27 28.26 5.03
CA THR A 516 -10.33 28.83 3.66
C THR A 516 -10.58 30.35 3.66
N HIS A 517 -11.16 30.88 4.73
CA HIS A 517 -11.41 32.32 4.92
C HIS A 517 -10.28 33.09 5.64
N ARG A 518 -9.18 32.44 6.04
CA ARG A 518 -8.03 33.13 6.67
C ARG A 518 -7.28 34.01 5.67
N GLN A 519 -6.77 35.14 6.15
CA GLN A 519 -5.99 36.12 5.38
C GLN A 519 -4.81 36.72 6.19
N ASP A 520 -4.68 36.32 7.45
CA ASP A 520 -3.66 36.72 8.41
C ASP A 520 -2.50 35.71 8.51
N GLU A 521 -2.61 34.55 7.85
CA GLU A 521 -1.52 33.60 7.67
C GLU A 521 -0.60 34.04 6.52
N GLU A 522 0.68 34.21 6.82
CA GLU A 522 1.76 34.33 5.84
C GLU A 522 2.41 32.94 5.63
N PHE A 523 2.64 32.58 4.36
CA PHE A 523 3.33 31.35 3.98
C PHE A 523 4.67 31.69 3.31
N SER A 524 5.67 30.81 3.43
CA SER A 524 6.97 31.05 2.79
C SER A 524 6.84 31.10 1.27
N LEU A 525 7.46 32.12 0.67
CA LEU A 525 7.60 32.25 -0.78
C LEU A 525 8.90 31.60 -1.29
N GLU A 526 9.84 31.33 -0.39
CA GLU A 526 11.18 30.82 -0.70
C GLU A 526 11.42 29.47 -0.01
N PRO A 527 12.20 28.55 -0.63
CA PRO A 527 12.60 27.29 0.00
C PRO A 527 13.46 27.49 1.26
N SER A 528 13.43 26.52 2.16
CA SER A 528 14.20 26.53 3.41
C SER A 528 14.86 25.19 3.74
N GLY A 529 16.05 25.24 4.35
CA GLY A 529 16.85 24.05 4.66
C GLY A 529 17.65 23.51 3.47
N ASN A 530 18.37 22.40 3.70
CA ASN A 530 19.06 21.66 2.64
C ASN A 530 18.29 20.35 2.36
N THR A 531 17.84 20.19 1.11
CA THR A 531 17.05 19.02 0.67
C THR A 531 17.75 17.68 0.93
N VAL A 532 19.06 17.59 0.66
CA VAL A 532 19.85 16.36 0.79
C VAL A 532 20.03 15.98 2.26
N GLU A 533 20.34 16.95 3.12
CA GLU A 533 20.48 16.74 4.58
C GLU A 533 19.14 16.36 5.22
N ILE A 534 18.04 17.04 4.85
CA ILE A 534 16.69 16.71 5.34
C ILE A 534 16.29 15.30 4.89
N SER A 535 16.48 14.99 3.60
CA SER A 535 16.22 13.67 3.03
C SER A 535 17.02 12.56 3.74
N GLU A 536 18.30 12.76 4.04
CA GLU A 536 19.13 11.75 4.75
C GLU A 536 18.61 11.45 6.16
N ASN A 537 18.24 12.50 6.90
CA ASN A 537 17.71 12.39 8.25
C ASN A 537 16.36 11.64 8.26
N LEU A 538 15.45 12.01 7.34
CA LEU A 538 14.13 11.39 7.23
C LEU A 538 14.18 9.96 6.70
N LEU A 539 15.09 9.66 5.78
CA LEU A 539 15.37 8.29 5.34
C LEU A 539 15.84 7.44 6.52
N THR A 540 16.79 7.95 7.31
CA THR A 540 17.28 7.25 8.51
C THR A 540 16.17 7.03 9.54
N LYS A 541 15.28 8.01 9.76
CA LYS A 541 14.10 7.89 10.64
C LYS A 541 13.12 6.82 10.12
N SER A 542 12.84 6.80 8.82
CA SER A 542 11.88 5.89 8.17
C SER A 542 12.34 4.43 8.24
N LEU A 543 13.63 4.16 8.01
CA LEU A 543 14.23 2.83 8.16
C LEU A 543 14.15 2.33 9.63
N GLY A 544 14.21 3.24 10.60
CA GLY A 544 14.13 2.92 12.03
C GLY A 544 12.73 2.61 12.56
N SER A 545 11.66 3.11 11.92
CA SER A 545 10.28 3.02 12.43
C SER A 545 9.37 2.08 11.64
N ALA A 546 9.51 1.99 10.32
CA ALA A 546 8.54 1.29 9.45
C ALA A 546 8.95 -0.14 9.07
N GLU A 547 10.26 -0.46 9.03
CA GLU A 547 10.70 -1.69 8.35
C GLU A 547 10.43 -2.97 9.15
N THR A 548 10.56 -2.99 10.49
CA THR A 548 10.62 -4.27 11.21
C THR A 548 9.31 -5.08 11.14
N GLU A 549 8.16 -4.49 11.47
CA GLU A 549 6.89 -5.25 11.52
C GLU A 549 6.33 -5.52 10.11
N THR A 550 6.37 -4.55 9.20
CA THR A 550 5.93 -4.76 7.81
C THR A 550 6.82 -5.76 7.06
N PHE A 551 8.15 -5.76 7.29
CA PHE A 551 9.04 -6.80 6.74
C PHE A 551 8.70 -8.19 7.30
N ILE A 552 8.42 -8.30 8.62
CA ILE A 552 7.97 -9.54 9.25
C ILE A 552 6.66 -10.03 8.62
N GLU A 553 5.69 -9.16 8.37
CA GLU A 553 4.42 -9.50 7.71
C GLU A 553 4.61 -9.96 6.26
N CYS A 554 5.34 -9.21 5.45
CA CYS A 554 5.64 -9.57 4.05
C CYS A 554 6.39 -10.91 3.96
N LEU A 555 7.45 -11.09 4.77
CA LEU A 555 8.23 -12.32 4.81
C LEU A 555 7.38 -13.51 5.26
N SER A 556 6.52 -13.29 6.25
CA SER A 556 5.56 -14.27 6.72
C SER A 556 4.62 -14.67 5.59
N ASP A 557 4.05 -13.71 4.85
CA ASP A 557 3.11 -14.01 3.76
C ASP A 557 3.76 -14.67 2.55
N ASP A 558 5.02 -14.38 2.23
CA ASP A 558 5.77 -15.14 1.21
C ASP A 558 5.95 -16.60 1.58
N LEU A 559 6.32 -16.89 2.83
CA LEU A 559 6.38 -18.25 3.34
C LEU A 559 4.99 -18.89 3.38
N GLY A 560 3.94 -18.13 3.67
CA GLY A 560 2.55 -18.57 3.56
C GLY A 560 2.14 -18.95 2.13
N ARG A 561 2.52 -18.13 1.14
CA ARG A 561 2.31 -18.38 -0.30
C ARG A 561 3.14 -19.55 -0.82
N LEU A 562 4.32 -19.80 -0.25
CA LEU A 562 5.14 -20.99 -0.52
C LEU A 562 4.49 -22.25 0.06
N LEU A 563 4.02 -22.20 1.31
CA LEU A 563 3.32 -23.30 1.98
C LEU A 563 2.01 -23.69 1.28
N SER A 564 1.27 -22.75 0.70
CA SER A 564 0.03 -23.05 -0.03
C SER A 564 0.23 -23.68 -1.42
N GLN A 565 1.45 -23.73 -1.96
CA GLN A 565 1.71 -24.34 -3.27
C GLN A 565 1.46 -25.86 -3.28
N SER A 566 1.11 -26.40 -4.45
CA SER A 566 1.14 -27.85 -4.71
C SER A 566 2.56 -28.41 -4.57
N ASN A 567 2.68 -29.71 -4.28
CA ASN A 567 3.99 -30.37 -4.05
C ASN A 567 5.00 -30.09 -5.18
N ALA A 568 4.57 -30.21 -6.45
CA ALA A 568 5.39 -29.90 -7.61
C ALA A 568 5.90 -28.45 -7.62
N ARG A 569 5.02 -27.48 -7.40
CA ARG A 569 5.36 -26.05 -7.41
C ARG A 569 6.21 -25.63 -6.21
N PHE A 570 5.99 -26.24 -5.04
CA PHE A 570 6.82 -26.01 -3.85
C PHE A 570 8.28 -26.40 -4.12
N TRP A 571 8.51 -27.63 -4.57
CA TRP A 571 9.86 -28.12 -4.87
C TRP A 571 10.50 -27.42 -6.08
N GLN A 572 9.71 -27.04 -7.10
CA GLN A 572 10.21 -26.21 -8.20
C GLN A 572 10.69 -24.83 -7.72
N ARG A 573 9.96 -24.18 -6.80
CA ARG A 573 10.37 -22.89 -6.22
C ARG A 573 11.60 -23.06 -5.33
N ALA A 574 11.57 -24.01 -4.39
CA ALA A 574 12.70 -24.29 -3.51
C ALA A 574 13.98 -24.67 -4.27
N GLY A 575 13.86 -25.32 -5.44
CA GLY A 575 15.00 -25.64 -6.31
C GLY A 575 15.55 -24.49 -7.15
N ASN A 576 14.81 -23.39 -7.30
CA ASN A 576 15.18 -22.24 -8.14
C ASN A 576 15.45 -20.96 -7.33
N ASP A 577 14.96 -20.87 -6.10
CA ASP A 577 15.10 -19.72 -5.21
C ASP A 577 16.36 -19.85 -4.35
N SER A 578 17.42 -19.12 -4.73
CA SER A 578 18.68 -19.07 -3.98
C SER A 578 18.62 -18.22 -2.70
N THR A 579 17.52 -17.50 -2.46
CA THR A 579 17.34 -16.67 -1.26
C THR A 579 16.66 -17.42 -0.11
N LEU A 580 15.92 -18.50 -0.42
CA LEU A 580 15.16 -19.28 0.56
C LEU A 580 16.02 -19.84 1.70
N TYR A 581 17.21 -20.39 1.41
CA TYR A 581 18.12 -20.85 2.47
C TYR A 581 18.53 -19.69 3.36
N SER A 582 19.05 -18.60 2.78
CA SER A 582 19.52 -17.42 3.54
C SER A 582 18.42 -16.79 4.39
N CYS A 583 17.16 -16.80 3.93
CA CYS A 583 15.99 -16.39 4.71
C CYS A 583 15.82 -17.26 5.96
N LEU A 584 15.77 -18.59 5.81
CA LEU A 584 15.52 -19.53 6.90
C LEU A 584 16.70 -19.54 7.90
N ASP A 585 17.93 -19.56 7.39
CA ASP A 585 19.19 -19.57 8.15
C ASP A 585 19.35 -18.27 8.97
N SER A 586 19.20 -17.10 8.33
CA SER A 586 19.28 -15.81 9.04
C SER A 586 18.22 -15.70 10.14
N TYR A 587 17.00 -16.18 9.90
CA TYR A 587 15.98 -16.16 10.95
C TYR A 587 16.39 -17.03 12.14
N VAL A 588 16.68 -18.32 11.95
CA VAL A 588 16.97 -19.21 13.10
C VAL A 588 18.28 -18.86 13.80
N GLN A 589 19.23 -18.24 13.10
CA GLN A 589 20.48 -17.76 13.67
C GLN A 589 20.32 -16.51 14.56
N PHE A 590 19.48 -15.54 14.16
CA PHE A 590 19.39 -14.22 14.81
C PHE A 590 18.12 -14.00 15.66
N VAL A 591 17.15 -14.90 15.58
CA VAL A 591 15.97 -14.93 16.46
C VAL A 591 16.38 -15.15 17.93
N ARG A 592 15.74 -14.42 18.86
CA ARG A 592 15.99 -14.57 20.30
C ARG A 592 15.56 -15.96 20.77
N ARG A 593 16.38 -16.60 21.61
CA ARG A 593 16.10 -17.91 22.19
C ARG A 593 15.25 -17.77 23.46
N PRO A 594 14.42 -18.76 23.83
CA PRO A 594 13.57 -18.67 25.02
C PRO A 594 14.30 -18.52 26.37
N PHE A 595 15.63 -18.62 26.39
CA PHE A 595 16.49 -18.61 27.57
C PHE A 595 17.54 -17.49 27.58
N ASP A 596 17.47 -16.54 26.65
CA ASP A 596 18.33 -15.35 26.65
C ASP A 596 17.95 -14.41 27.81
N GLN A 597 18.77 -14.36 28.88
CA GLN A 597 18.41 -13.74 30.17
C GLN A 597 18.40 -12.19 30.20
N GLU A 598 18.76 -11.50 29.12
CA GLU A 598 18.79 -10.03 29.14
C GLU A 598 17.40 -9.41 28.91
N HIS A 599 16.86 -8.90 30.02
CA HIS A 599 15.70 -8.00 30.18
C HIS A 599 14.32 -8.66 30.34
N SER A 600 13.97 -8.92 31.60
CA SER A 600 12.62 -9.26 32.13
C SER A 600 11.54 -8.18 31.92
N GLU A 601 11.78 -7.18 31.06
CA GLU A 601 10.88 -6.04 30.79
C GLU A 601 10.53 -5.88 29.30
N ALA A 602 10.97 -6.80 28.42
CA ALA A 602 10.59 -6.79 27.01
C ALA A 602 9.09 -7.12 26.84
N ALA A 603 8.41 -6.39 25.93
CA ALA A 603 7.01 -6.66 25.58
C ALA A 603 6.84 -8.04 24.92
N GLU A 604 5.64 -8.62 24.99
CA GLU A 604 5.34 -9.87 24.28
C GLU A 604 5.61 -9.75 22.77
N PRO A 605 6.10 -10.81 22.11
CA PRO A 605 6.25 -10.83 20.66
C PRO A 605 4.93 -10.56 19.95
N SER A 606 4.96 -9.72 18.90
CA SER A 606 3.76 -9.33 18.17
C SER A 606 3.09 -10.52 17.46
N ALA A 607 1.83 -10.33 17.04
CA ALA A 607 1.11 -11.35 16.29
C ALA A 607 1.80 -11.72 14.98
N ALA A 608 2.35 -10.73 14.26
CA ALA A 608 3.11 -10.92 13.03
C ALA A 608 4.35 -11.80 13.25
N TYR A 609 5.11 -11.53 14.32
CA TYR A 609 6.31 -12.31 14.68
C TYR A 609 5.97 -13.78 15.02
N ARG A 610 4.92 -14.01 15.81
CA ARG A 610 4.43 -15.36 16.13
C ARG A 610 4.02 -16.14 14.88
N GLN A 611 3.38 -15.47 13.92
CA GLN A 611 2.99 -16.07 12.64
C GLN A 611 4.19 -16.37 11.73
N LEU A 612 5.19 -15.47 11.66
CA LEU A 612 6.43 -15.70 10.93
C LEU A 612 7.17 -16.94 11.46
N SER A 613 7.36 -17.03 12.78
CA SER A 613 8.00 -18.17 13.43
C SER A 613 7.30 -19.50 13.09
N LYS A 614 5.95 -19.52 13.18
CA LYS A 614 5.14 -20.68 12.80
C LYS A 614 5.34 -21.08 11.33
N ARG A 615 5.31 -20.12 10.41
CA ARG A 615 5.48 -20.39 8.97
C ARG A 615 6.90 -20.87 8.63
N ILE A 616 7.94 -20.34 9.28
CA ILE A 616 9.32 -20.82 9.13
C ILE A 616 9.46 -22.28 9.58
N PHE A 617 8.94 -22.64 10.76
CA PHE A 617 8.95 -24.03 11.22
C PHE A 617 8.25 -24.95 10.21
N MET A 618 7.04 -24.56 9.76
CA MET A 618 6.28 -25.34 8.77
C MET A 618 7.00 -25.51 7.43
N VAL A 619 7.76 -24.51 6.95
CA VAL A 619 8.56 -24.63 5.71
C VAL A 619 9.70 -25.62 5.90
N ILE A 620 10.42 -25.56 7.04
CA ILE A 620 11.50 -26.48 7.36
C ILE A 620 10.97 -27.92 7.53
N THR A 621 9.82 -28.11 8.19
CA THR A 621 9.11 -29.41 8.24
C THR A 621 8.75 -29.92 6.86
N ARG A 622 8.26 -29.06 5.97
CA ARG A 622 7.90 -29.47 4.60
C ARG A 622 9.12 -29.85 3.75
N LEU A 623 10.27 -29.21 3.97
CA LEU A 623 11.54 -29.57 3.34
C LEU A 623 12.09 -30.92 3.83
N ALA A 624 11.87 -31.28 5.08
CA ALA A 624 12.28 -32.57 5.65
C ALA A 624 11.28 -33.71 5.37
N SER A 625 10.01 -33.41 5.07
CA SER A 625 8.97 -34.45 4.89
C SER A 625 9.03 -35.19 3.55
N THR A 626 8.95 -36.52 3.59
CA THR A 626 8.70 -37.34 2.39
C THR A 626 7.20 -37.55 2.15
N VAL A 627 6.78 -37.67 0.88
CA VAL A 627 5.36 -37.83 0.49
C VAL A 627 4.80 -39.24 0.82
N SER A 628 5.61 -40.13 1.41
CA SER A 628 5.33 -41.57 1.51
C SER A 628 4.54 -42.00 2.77
N THR A 629 4.24 -41.10 3.70
CA THR A 629 3.61 -41.44 5.00
C THR A 629 2.12 -41.12 5.12
N SER A 630 1.48 -40.56 4.09
CA SER A 630 0.03 -40.37 4.05
C SER A 630 -0.67 -41.38 3.13
N GLN A 631 -1.71 -42.06 3.64
CA GLN A 631 -2.56 -42.96 2.84
C GLN A 631 -3.14 -42.25 1.60
N PRO A 632 -3.39 -42.98 0.48
CA PRO A 632 -3.91 -42.37 -0.73
C PRO A 632 -5.34 -41.85 -0.54
N ILE A 633 -5.48 -40.53 -0.40
CA ILE A 633 -6.77 -39.84 -0.42
C ILE A 633 -7.43 -40.09 -1.78
N GLN A 634 -8.52 -40.86 -1.80
CA GLN A 634 -9.33 -41.06 -3.00
C GLN A 634 -10.13 -39.79 -3.35
N ARG A 635 -9.47 -38.80 -3.95
CA ARG A 635 -10.15 -37.76 -4.73
C ARG A 635 -10.09 -38.12 -6.21
N LYS A 636 -11.27 -38.35 -6.79
CA LYS A 636 -11.44 -38.45 -8.24
C LYS A 636 -11.25 -37.06 -8.85
N ASP A 637 -10.03 -36.74 -9.25
CA ASP A 637 -9.83 -35.84 -10.39
C ASP A 637 -8.60 -36.26 -11.20
N ARG A 638 -8.79 -36.37 -12.52
CA ARG A 638 -7.76 -36.82 -13.45
C ARG A 638 -7.07 -35.63 -14.11
N SER A 639 -6.02 -35.15 -13.47
CA SER A 639 -4.90 -34.50 -14.16
C SER A 639 -3.62 -34.93 -13.47
N GLU A 640 -2.64 -35.46 -14.22
CA GLU A 640 -1.37 -35.94 -13.69
C GLU A 640 -0.52 -34.78 -13.16
N ALA A 641 -0.73 -34.41 -11.90
CA ALA A 641 0.19 -33.55 -11.17
C ALA A 641 1.48 -34.34 -10.89
N ALA A 642 2.56 -34.00 -11.58
CA ALA A 642 3.86 -34.65 -11.43
C ALA A 642 4.36 -34.55 -9.97
N THR A 643 4.25 -35.65 -9.22
CA THR A 643 4.81 -35.77 -7.87
C THR A 643 6.33 -35.84 -7.96
N VAL A 644 7.02 -34.94 -7.25
CA VAL A 644 8.48 -34.93 -7.18
C VAL A 644 8.93 -36.16 -6.41
N THR A 645 9.88 -36.93 -6.97
CA THR A 645 10.39 -38.16 -6.36
C THR A 645 11.34 -37.83 -5.22
N GLU A 646 11.47 -38.72 -4.24
CA GLU A 646 12.41 -38.58 -3.11
C GLU A 646 13.84 -38.29 -3.59
N ALA A 647 14.31 -38.99 -4.64
CA ALA A 647 15.61 -38.75 -5.26
C ALA A 647 15.79 -37.31 -5.81
N GLU A 648 14.71 -36.71 -6.32
CA GLU A 648 14.71 -35.33 -6.82
C GLU A 648 14.63 -34.31 -5.67
N GLN A 649 13.89 -34.62 -4.59
CA GLN A 649 13.90 -33.84 -3.35
C GLN A 649 15.31 -33.79 -2.76
N THR A 650 15.96 -34.93 -2.56
CA THR A 650 17.34 -35.00 -2.07
C THR A 650 18.33 -34.28 -2.99
N ARG A 651 18.11 -34.31 -4.32
CA ARG A 651 18.93 -33.55 -5.28
C ARG A 651 18.81 -32.05 -5.06
N ILE A 652 17.59 -31.54 -4.88
CA ILE A 652 17.31 -30.12 -4.63
C ILE A 652 17.90 -29.69 -3.29
N LEU A 653 17.64 -30.44 -2.22
CA LEU A 653 18.17 -30.16 -0.87
C LEU A 653 19.70 -30.04 -0.86
N ARG A 654 20.41 -30.92 -1.58
CA ARG A 654 21.87 -30.88 -1.71
C ARG A 654 22.39 -29.71 -2.53
N GLN A 655 21.72 -29.36 -3.63
CA GLN A 655 22.19 -28.29 -4.52
C GLN A 655 21.96 -26.89 -3.95
N GLN A 656 20.84 -26.68 -3.25
CA GLN A 656 20.47 -25.39 -2.66
C GLN A 656 20.80 -25.29 -1.16
N HIS A 657 21.45 -26.31 -0.60
CA HIS A 657 21.85 -26.40 0.82
C HIS A 657 20.71 -26.19 1.84
N LEU A 658 19.46 -26.42 1.43
CA LEU A 658 18.23 -26.04 2.16
C LEU A 658 18.07 -26.66 3.57
N LEU A 659 18.83 -27.71 3.88
CA LEU A 659 18.94 -28.28 5.22
C LEU A 659 20.42 -28.47 5.56
N SER A 660 20.87 -27.85 6.66
CA SER A 660 22.24 -27.92 7.17
C SER A 660 22.24 -28.31 8.65
N LEU A 661 23.34 -28.85 9.17
CA LEU A 661 23.45 -29.17 10.61
C LEU A 661 23.32 -27.92 11.50
N PRO A 662 23.93 -26.75 11.19
CA PRO A 662 23.68 -25.52 11.95
C PRO A 662 22.21 -25.12 11.98
N LEU A 663 21.54 -25.05 10.81
CA LEU A 663 20.11 -24.73 10.71
C LEU A 663 19.26 -25.66 11.58
N LEU A 664 19.51 -26.98 11.52
CA LEU A 664 18.78 -27.97 12.32
C LEU A 664 19.09 -27.88 13.82
N MET A 665 20.31 -27.49 14.21
CA MET A 665 20.67 -27.22 15.60
C MET A 665 19.93 -25.99 16.14
N ASP A 666 19.85 -24.91 15.37
CA ASP A 666 19.14 -23.69 15.79
C ASP A 666 17.61 -23.91 15.83
N VAL A 667 17.06 -24.71 14.90
CA VAL A 667 15.67 -25.20 14.97
C VAL A 667 15.42 -26.02 16.25
N CYS A 668 16.37 -26.86 16.65
CA CYS A 668 16.30 -27.62 17.90
C CYS A 668 16.30 -26.70 19.13
N ALA A 669 17.21 -25.72 19.19
CA ALA A 669 17.28 -24.75 20.29
C ALA A 669 15.98 -23.91 20.41
N LEU A 670 15.40 -23.53 19.28
CA LEU A 670 14.28 -22.60 19.22
C LEU A 670 12.90 -23.25 19.43
N TYR A 671 12.62 -24.38 18.77
CA TYR A 671 11.27 -24.95 18.70
C TYR A 671 11.04 -26.12 19.66
N ALA A 672 12.09 -26.85 20.07
CA ALA A 672 11.90 -27.99 20.97
C ALA A 672 11.30 -27.63 22.35
N PRO A 673 11.51 -26.43 22.96
CA PRO A 673 10.93 -26.09 24.27
C PRO A 673 9.41 -26.16 24.32
N THR A 674 8.77 -26.01 23.15
CA THR A 674 7.30 -26.06 22.99
C THR A 674 6.83 -27.23 22.12
N ASN A 675 7.70 -27.81 21.28
CA ASN A 675 7.32 -28.77 20.22
C ASN A 675 8.29 -29.98 20.10
N LEU A 676 8.95 -30.41 21.18
CA LEU A 676 9.99 -31.45 21.20
C LEU A 676 9.72 -32.67 20.29
N MET A 677 8.53 -33.27 20.36
CA MET A 677 8.16 -34.44 19.55
C MET A 677 8.21 -34.18 18.04
N LEU A 678 7.73 -33.01 17.59
CA LEU A 678 7.74 -32.62 16.16
C LEU A 678 9.15 -32.27 15.68
N VAL A 679 9.99 -31.74 16.57
CA VAL A 679 11.40 -31.45 16.28
C VAL A 679 12.22 -32.74 16.17
N GLN A 680 11.95 -33.74 17.01
CA GLN A 680 12.57 -35.06 16.92
C GLN A 680 12.15 -35.79 15.63
N GLU A 681 10.85 -35.75 15.27
CA GLU A 681 10.36 -36.31 14.01
C GLU A 681 10.98 -35.59 12.80
N LEU A 682 11.02 -34.26 12.80
CA LEU A 682 11.71 -33.44 11.80
C LEU A 682 13.16 -33.89 11.61
N MET A 683 13.91 -34.02 12.72
CA MET A 683 15.32 -34.37 12.69
C MET A 683 15.53 -35.77 12.12
N GLN A 684 14.70 -36.74 12.53
CA GLN A 684 14.73 -38.10 12.00
C GLN A 684 14.46 -38.13 10.49
N GLN A 685 13.43 -37.41 10.02
CA GLN A 685 13.10 -37.33 8.59
C GLN A 685 14.23 -36.66 7.78
N ALA A 686 14.82 -35.57 8.29
CA ALA A 686 15.96 -34.90 7.67
C ALA A 686 17.21 -35.80 7.58
N MET A 687 17.53 -36.54 8.66
CA MET A 687 18.63 -37.52 8.67
C MET A 687 18.38 -38.72 7.73
N CYS A 688 17.12 -39.14 7.54
CA CYS A 688 16.77 -40.16 6.55
C CYS A 688 16.94 -39.67 5.11
N LEU A 689 16.53 -38.44 4.82
CA LEU A 689 16.69 -37.82 3.49
C LEU A 689 18.15 -37.51 3.15
N LEU A 690 18.95 -37.10 4.13
CA LEU A 690 20.35 -36.68 3.98
C LEU A 690 21.24 -37.43 4.99
N PRO A 691 21.57 -38.72 4.75
CA PRO A 691 22.39 -39.53 5.66
C PRO A 691 23.77 -38.95 5.98
N GLU A 692 24.30 -38.09 5.11
CA GLU A 692 25.52 -37.32 5.34
C GLU A 692 25.47 -36.43 6.60
N LEU A 693 24.29 -35.91 6.99
CA LEU A 693 24.13 -35.08 8.19
C LEU A 693 24.44 -35.90 9.45
N SER A 694 24.00 -37.16 9.49
CA SER A 694 24.29 -38.07 10.60
C SER A 694 25.78 -38.39 10.72
N GLN A 695 26.48 -38.49 9.58
CA GLN A 695 27.93 -38.70 9.57
C GLN A 695 28.70 -37.46 10.02
N ASP A 696 28.39 -36.27 9.48
CA ASP A 696 29.05 -35.02 9.87
C ASP A 696 28.79 -34.67 11.36
N LEU A 697 27.60 -35.00 11.89
CA LEU A 697 27.28 -34.86 13.31
C LEU A 697 28.20 -35.71 14.19
N ALA A 698 28.41 -36.97 13.81
CA ALA A 698 29.23 -37.92 14.57
C ALA A 698 30.75 -37.67 14.42
N GLU A 699 31.22 -37.36 13.21
CA GLU A 699 32.65 -37.31 12.88
C GLU A 699 33.28 -35.91 12.99
N ARG A 700 32.50 -34.83 12.89
CA ARG A 700 33.00 -33.45 12.88
C ARG A 700 32.42 -32.57 13.99
N ILE A 701 31.09 -32.45 14.03
CA ILE A 701 30.41 -31.52 14.95
C ILE A 701 30.50 -32.01 16.40
N GLY A 702 30.27 -33.29 16.66
CA GLY A 702 30.37 -33.88 18.00
C GLY A 702 31.73 -33.67 18.69
N PRO A 703 32.86 -33.96 18.03
CA PRO A 703 34.20 -33.63 18.55
C PRO A 703 34.43 -32.14 18.81
N MET A 704 33.90 -31.25 17.96
CA MET A 704 33.98 -29.79 18.13
C MET A 704 33.20 -29.31 19.35
N ILE A 705 31.95 -29.73 19.50
CA ILE A 705 31.12 -29.43 20.68
C ILE A 705 31.79 -29.95 21.96
N ALA A 706 32.36 -31.16 21.93
CA ALA A 706 33.12 -31.72 23.06
C ALA A 706 34.47 -31.02 23.35
N SER A 707 34.95 -30.15 22.45
CA SER A 707 36.05 -29.21 22.72
C SER A 707 35.51 -27.93 23.34
N ASN A 708 34.53 -27.28 22.71
CA ASN A 708 33.96 -26.02 23.20
C ASN A 708 33.40 -26.15 24.62
N LEU A 709 32.64 -27.22 24.90
CA LEU A 709 32.15 -27.54 26.24
C LEU A 709 33.29 -27.67 27.25
N ARG A 710 34.43 -28.24 26.88
CA ARG A 710 35.59 -28.39 27.77
C ARG A 710 36.22 -27.05 28.11
N ASP A 711 36.36 -26.18 27.12
CA ASP A 711 36.97 -24.86 27.27
C ASP A 711 36.07 -23.94 28.12
N VAL A 712 34.76 -23.93 27.85
CA VAL A 712 33.74 -23.28 28.70
C VAL A 712 33.76 -23.85 30.11
N CYS A 713 33.81 -25.18 30.27
CA CYS A 713 33.92 -25.83 31.57
C CYS A 713 35.21 -25.47 32.33
N GLN A 714 36.32 -25.24 31.62
CA GLN A 714 37.57 -24.78 32.22
C GLN A 714 37.49 -23.30 32.63
N ALA A 715 36.85 -22.46 31.82
CA ALA A 715 36.59 -21.05 32.15
C ALA A 715 35.69 -20.92 33.39
N CYS A 716 34.57 -21.66 33.44
CA CYS A 716 33.65 -21.69 34.59
C CYS A 716 34.35 -22.15 35.87
N ARG A 717 35.16 -23.23 35.84
CA ARG A 717 35.97 -23.64 37.01
C ARG A 717 37.00 -22.60 37.41
N GLY A 718 37.57 -21.88 36.45
CA GLY A 718 38.43 -20.73 36.72
C GLY A 718 37.71 -19.61 37.45
N ALA A 719 36.49 -19.26 37.02
CA ALA A 719 35.64 -18.26 37.65
C ALA A 719 35.25 -18.66 39.08
N VAL A 720 34.62 -19.84 39.28
CA VAL A 720 34.18 -20.29 40.61
C VAL A 720 35.33 -20.32 41.63
N LYS A 721 36.53 -20.76 41.20
CA LYS A 721 37.73 -20.75 42.06
C LYS A 721 38.22 -19.36 42.44
N ARG A 722 38.06 -18.35 41.59
CA ARG A 722 38.41 -16.95 41.91
C ARG A 722 37.35 -16.30 42.79
N MET A 723 36.07 -16.59 42.56
CA MET A 723 34.97 -15.95 43.26
C MET A 723 34.90 -16.31 44.75
N GLY A 724 35.19 -17.55 45.14
CA GLY A 724 35.31 -17.95 46.56
C GLY A 724 34.09 -17.62 47.46
N GLY A 725 32.90 -17.46 46.88
CA GLY A 725 31.66 -17.04 47.57
C GLY A 725 31.30 -15.55 47.45
N LYS A 726 32.16 -14.69 46.86
CA LYS A 726 31.85 -13.30 46.48
C LYS A 726 32.61 -12.88 45.21
N GLY A 727 32.05 -13.19 44.05
CA GLY A 727 32.60 -12.80 42.76
C GLY A 727 32.42 -11.32 42.41
N THR A 728 33.24 -10.83 41.49
CA THR A 728 32.97 -9.54 40.81
C THR A 728 31.82 -9.68 39.81
N PRO A 729 31.11 -8.60 39.44
CA PRO A 729 30.01 -8.67 38.46
C PRO A 729 30.42 -9.32 37.13
N ALA A 730 31.63 -9.05 36.64
CA ALA A 730 32.16 -9.65 35.42
C ALA A 730 32.40 -11.17 35.54
N GLU A 731 32.79 -11.66 36.74
CA GLU A 731 32.97 -13.09 36.98
C GLU A 731 31.66 -13.83 37.18
N MET A 732 30.62 -13.15 37.70
CA MET A 732 29.27 -13.69 37.78
C MET A 732 28.61 -13.75 36.40
N SER A 733 28.74 -12.70 35.59
CA SER A 733 28.28 -12.69 34.18
C SER A 733 28.94 -13.81 33.38
N GLY A 734 30.28 -13.88 33.38
CA GLY A 734 30.99 -14.93 32.63
C GLY A 734 30.76 -16.36 33.14
N LEU A 735 30.24 -16.54 34.36
CA LEU A 735 29.74 -17.83 34.83
C LEU A 735 28.32 -18.11 34.33
N ALA A 736 27.44 -17.09 34.30
CA ALA A 736 26.09 -17.20 33.75
C ALA A 736 26.13 -17.54 32.25
N ASP A 737 26.92 -16.81 31.47
CA ASP A 737 27.11 -17.04 30.03
C ASP A 737 27.58 -18.49 29.76
N GLY A 738 28.56 -18.96 30.54
CA GLY A 738 29.10 -20.31 30.43
C GLY A 738 28.11 -21.40 30.84
N LEU A 739 27.20 -21.13 31.78
CA LEU A 739 26.15 -22.06 32.19
C LEU A 739 24.98 -22.08 31.19
N LEU A 740 24.57 -20.92 30.67
CA LEU A 740 23.57 -20.82 29.61
C LEU A 740 24.05 -21.56 28.35
N TYR A 741 25.32 -21.38 27.95
CA TYR A 741 25.93 -22.15 26.85
C TYR A 741 25.86 -23.67 27.08
N MET A 742 26.11 -24.13 28.31
CA MET A 742 26.02 -25.55 28.66
C MET A 742 24.58 -26.09 28.59
N VAL A 743 23.59 -25.30 29.05
CA VAL A 743 22.16 -25.66 28.98
C VAL A 743 21.67 -25.70 27.53
N ASP A 744 21.94 -24.65 26.75
CA ASP A 744 21.63 -24.55 25.32
C ASP A 744 22.19 -25.75 24.53
N THR A 745 23.47 -26.06 24.76
CA THR A 745 24.14 -27.22 24.12
C THR A 745 23.50 -28.55 24.54
N ALA A 746 23.22 -28.74 25.83
CA ALA A 746 22.59 -29.98 26.33
C ALA A 746 21.21 -30.20 25.73
N TYR A 747 20.42 -29.12 25.70
CA TYR A 747 19.04 -29.11 25.22
C TYR A 747 18.97 -29.38 23.71
N THR A 748 19.78 -28.67 22.93
CA THR A 748 19.91 -28.85 21.48
C THR A 748 20.31 -30.29 21.14
N MET A 749 21.33 -30.85 21.79
CA MET A 749 21.77 -32.23 21.55
C MET A 749 20.72 -33.29 21.94
N HIS A 750 19.86 -33.00 22.91
CA HIS A 750 18.75 -33.88 23.29
C HIS A 750 17.62 -33.88 22.25
N ALA A 751 17.25 -32.69 21.75
CA ALA A 751 16.25 -32.56 20.68
C ALA A 751 16.70 -33.22 19.37
N MET A 752 18.01 -33.27 19.10
CA MET A 752 18.59 -33.97 17.94
C MET A 752 18.69 -35.50 18.06
N GLU A 753 18.24 -36.10 19.17
CA GLU A 753 18.45 -37.52 19.50
C GLU A 753 19.93 -37.99 19.43
N ALA A 754 20.88 -37.10 19.74
CA ALA A 754 22.30 -37.39 19.57
C ALA A 754 22.72 -38.63 20.40
N PRO A 755 23.60 -39.52 19.87
CA PRO A 755 23.93 -40.79 20.52
C PRO A 755 24.37 -40.60 21.99
N PRO A 756 23.78 -41.33 22.97
CA PRO A 756 24.01 -41.07 24.40
C PRO A 756 25.47 -41.15 24.88
N GLY A 757 26.37 -41.74 24.09
CA GLY A 757 27.80 -41.75 24.34
C GLY A 757 28.50 -40.41 24.10
N LEU A 758 27.99 -39.56 23.20
CA LEU A 758 28.60 -38.28 22.81
C LEU A 758 28.55 -37.28 23.98
N LEU A 759 27.35 -37.05 24.52
CA LEU A 759 27.11 -36.20 25.68
C LEU A 759 27.84 -36.71 26.94
N ARG A 760 27.74 -38.02 27.24
CA ARG A 760 28.42 -38.60 28.42
C ARG A 760 29.95 -38.50 28.36
N ALA A 761 30.55 -38.59 27.17
CA ALA A 761 32.00 -38.49 27.00
C ALA A 761 32.53 -37.05 27.15
N ALA A 762 31.74 -36.04 26.77
CA ALA A 762 32.03 -34.63 27.03
C ALA A 762 31.84 -34.31 28.52
N ALA A 763 30.70 -34.70 29.09
CA ALA A 763 30.30 -34.50 30.49
C ALA A 763 31.31 -35.06 31.51
N ALA A 764 31.64 -36.35 31.40
CA ALA A 764 32.42 -37.07 32.42
C ALA A 764 33.86 -36.54 32.59
N ARG A 765 34.36 -35.74 31.64
CA ARG A 765 35.68 -35.09 31.71
C ARG A 765 35.63 -33.69 32.36
N CYS A 766 34.44 -33.13 32.53
CA CYS A 766 34.27 -31.72 32.91
C CYS A 766 34.13 -31.47 34.41
N GLY A 767 33.98 -32.51 35.26
CA GLY A 767 34.23 -32.49 36.71
C GLY A 767 33.82 -31.19 37.44
N LEU A 768 32.59 -30.75 37.20
CA LEU A 768 32.07 -29.42 37.56
C LEU A 768 30.89 -29.46 38.54
N ALA A 769 30.33 -30.65 38.74
CA ALA A 769 29.08 -30.85 39.47
C ALA A 769 29.06 -30.20 40.86
N SER A 770 30.10 -30.41 41.68
CA SER A 770 30.18 -29.85 43.04
C SER A 770 30.17 -28.32 43.07
N ASP A 771 30.87 -27.71 42.12
CA ASP A 771 31.24 -26.29 42.16
C ASP A 771 30.10 -25.41 41.58
N ILE A 772 29.38 -25.93 40.58
CA ILE A 772 28.13 -25.33 40.08
C ILE A 772 27.00 -25.49 41.11
N LEU A 773 26.81 -26.70 41.67
CA LEU A 773 25.77 -26.96 42.68
C LEU A 773 25.87 -26.00 43.87
N ALA A 774 27.09 -25.77 44.38
CA ALA A 774 27.33 -24.83 45.47
C ALA A 774 27.03 -23.37 45.10
N SER A 775 27.15 -23.00 43.81
CA SER A 775 26.91 -21.65 43.31
C SER A 775 25.43 -21.38 43.04
N LEU A 776 24.69 -22.38 42.51
CA LEU A 776 23.23 -22.33 42.37
C LEU A 776 22.53 -22.22 43.73
N GLN A 777 22.98 -23.01 44.73
CA GLN A 777 22.46 -22.93 46.11
C GLN A 777 22.75 -21.59 46.81
N GLN A 778 23.69 -20.79 46.30
CA GLN A 778 23.98 -19.44 46.79
C GLN A 778 23.18 -18.34 46.07
N GLY A 779 22.31 -18.69 45.12
CA GLY A 779 21.39 -17.76 44.45
C GLY A 779 22.06 -16.83 43.44
N ALA A 780 23.23 -17.20 42.90
CA ALA A 780 23.97 -16.37 41.94
C ALA A 780 23.31 -16.31 40.55
N ILE A 781 22.53 -17.33 40.17
CA ILE A 781 21.82 -17.47 38.89
C ILE A 781 20.47 -18.14 39.18
N GLN A 782 19.41 -17.71 38.50
CA GLN A 782 18.12 -18.42 38.49
C GLN A 782 18.01 -19.24 37.20
N LEU A 783 17.67 -20.53 37.35
CA LEU A 783 17.33 -21.45 36.27
C LEU A 783 15.98 -22.09 36.59
N ASP A 784 15.12 -22.30 35.59
CA ASP A 784 13.87 -23.02 35.78
C ASP A 784 14.08 -24.53 36.01
N GLU A 785 13.03 -25.26 36.38
CA GLU A 785 13.11 -26.69 36.71
C GLU A 785 13.59 -27.55 35.51
N ILE A 786 13.24 -27.16 34.28
CA ILE A 786 13.60 -27.88 33.06
C ILE A 786 15.08 -27.64 32.74
N GLN A 787 15.52 -26.38 32.77
CA GLN A 787 16.92 -26.00 32.60
C GLN A 787 17.83 -26.69 33.65
N GLN A 788 17.37 -26.80 34.89
CA GLN A 788 18.07 -27.54 35.94
C GLN A 788 18.18 -29.03 35.62
N ASP A 789 17.10 -29.69 35.19
CA ASP A 789 17.14 -31.12 34.86
C ASP A 789 18.03 -31.43 33.65
N TYR A 790 18.06 -30.58 32.62
CA TYR A 790 19.03 -30.73 31.51
C TYR A 790 20.48 -30.48 31.94
N LEU A 791 20.71 -29.50 32.83
CA LEU A 791 22.04 -29.28 33.42
C LEU A 791 22.48 -30.46 34.29
N TYR A 792 21.57 -31.06 35.07
CA TYR A 792 21.84 -32.25 35.87
C TYR A 792 22.12 -33.49 35.00
N ALA A 793 21.37 -33.67 33.92
CA ALA A 793 21.61 -34.72 32.93
C ALA A 793 22.98 -34.55 32.24
N LEU A 794 23.35 -33.31 31.87
CA LEU A 794 24.65 -32.99 31.30
C LEU A 794 25.79 -33.19 32.32
N LEU A 795 25.59 -32.86 33.60
CA LEU A 795 26.62 -33.00 34.63
C LEU A 795 26.74 -34.44 35.20
N GLY A 796 25.82 -35.34 34.83
CA GLY A 796 25.81 -36.73 35.29
C GLY A 796 25.39 -36.91 36.75
N THR A 797 24.58 -35.99 37.28
CA THR A 797 24.08 -35.99 38.66
C THR A 797 22.57 -36.16 38.68
N THR A 798 22.02 -36.93 39.63
CA THR A 798 20.57 -36.97 39.86
C THR A 798 20.10 -35.79 40.69
N SER A 799 18.95 -35.20 40.31
CA SER A 799 18.29 -34.10 41.05
C SER A 799 18.04 -34.47 42.51
N ALA A 800 18.17 -33.50 43.41
CA ALA A 800 17.91 -33.69 44.84
C ALA A 800 16.45 -34.07 45.14
N ALA A 801 15.51 -33.77 44.22
CA ALA A 801 14.10 -34.17 44.32
C ALA A 801 13.91 -35.70 44.25
N ALA A 802 14.83 -36.44 43.62
CA ALA A 802 14.72 -37.90 43.41
C ALA A 802 14.95 -38.76 44.68
N ARG A 803 14.84 -38.19 45.89
CA ARG A 803 15.07 -38.90 47.17
C ARG A 803 13.81 -39.24 47.97
N HIS A 804 12.61 -38.88 47.50
CA HIS A 804 11.40 -38.97 48.33
C HIS A 804 10.35 -40.05 47.99
N ASP A 805 10.38 -40.68 46.82
CA ASP A 805 9.28 -41.58 46.37
C ASP A 805 9.59 -43.10 46.33
N GLU A 806 10.77 -43.57 46.76
CA GLU A 806 11.06 -45.02 46.80
C GLU A 806 10.43 -45.79 47.99
N THR A 807 9.54 -45.18 48.79
CA THR A 807 9.02 -45.80 50.03
C THR A 807 7.49 -45.79 50.22
N GLN A 808 6.70 -46.00 49.16
CA GLN A 808 5.31 -46.46 49.34
C GLN A 808 4.64 -47.24 48.18
N ALA A 809 5.33 -48.24 47.62
CA ALA A 809 4.64 -49.31 46.90
C ALA A 809 4.25 -50.46 47.86
N MET A 810 3.04 -51.02 47.67
CA MET A 810 2.42 -52.16 48.36
C MET A 810 1.46 -51.88 49.54
N SER A 811 0.22 -51.52 49.22
CA SER A 811 -0.96 -52.17 49.84
C SER A 811 -2.07 -52.38 48.79
N SER A 812 -3.02 -53.28 49.06
CA SER A 812 -3.68 -54.06 48.00
C SER A 812 -5.20 -53.86 47.84
N ALA A 813 -5.64 -54.03 46.58
CA ALA A 813 -6.87 -54.71 46.16
C ALA A 813 -8.26 -54.00 46.21
N ALA A 814 -8.72 -53.62 44.99
CA ALA A 814 -9.79 -54.31 44.22
C ALA A 814 -11.26 -53.81 44.20
N SER A 815 -11.84 -53.90 42.98
CA SER A 815 -13.28 -53.81 42.59
C SER A 815 -13.92 -52.41 42.72
N THR A 816 -14.81 -51.90 41.86
CA THR A 816 -15.47 -52.32 40.59
C THR A 816 -16.08 -51.06 39.92
N SER A 817 -16.66 -50.98 38.71
CA SER A 817 -17.01 -51.93 37.61
C SER A 817 -17.42 -51.15 36.33
N GLN A 818 -17.32 -51.78 35.15
CA GLN A 818 -18.05 -51.47 33.90
C GLN A 818 -17.83 -50.10 33.21
N GLY A 819 -17.39 -50.14 31.94
CA GLY A 819 -17.56 -49.04 30.99
C GLY A 819 -18.89 -49.16 30.22
N PRO A 820 -19.55 -48.04 29.88
CA PRO A 820 -20.72 -47.97 28.98
C PRO A 820 -20.33 -47.29 27.62
N PRO A 821 -21.24 -46.97 26.66
CA PRO A 821 -21.09 -47.42 25.26
C PRO A 821 -20.69 -46.29 24.27
N PRO A 822 -20.54 -46.59 22.95
CA PRO A 822 -20.16 -45.59 21.93
C PRO A 822 -21.24 -44.50 21.69
N PRO A 823 -20.86 -43.35 21.09
CA PRO A 823 -21.51 -42.04 21.31
C PRO A 823 -22.80 -41.81 20.50
N GLY A 824 -23.55 -40.78 20.88
CA GLY A 824 -24.79 -40.35 20.21
C GLY A 824 -24.76 -38.88 19.75
N ASP A 825 -25.43 -38.62 18.62
CA ASP A 825 -25.24 -37.45 17.74
C ASP A 825 -25.50 -36.04 18.35
N MET A 826 -25.98 -35.94 19.60
CA MET A 826 -26.22 -34.64 20.26
C MET A 826 -24.95 -33.98 20.84
N GLU A 827 -23.92 -34.74 21.23
CA GLU A 827 -22.67 -34.15 21.75
C GLU A 827 -21.83 -33.51 20.64
N MET A 828 -21.87 -34.06 19.41
CA MET A 828 -21.10 -33.53 18.28
C MET A 828 -21.51 -32.10 17.92
N ALA A 829 -22.81 -31.79 17.88
CA ALA A 829 -23.28 -30.44 17.58
C ALA A 829 -22.84 -29.42 18.64
N ALA A 830 -22.77 -29.83 19.92
CA ALA A 830 -22.30 -28.97 21.01
C ALA A 830 -20.78 -28.70 20.93
N LEU A 831 -19.97 -29.73 20.63
CA LEU A 831 -18.52 -29.54 20.42
C LEU A 831 -18.21 -28.71 19.17
N ILE A 832 -18.93 -28.91 18.06
CA ILE A 832 -18.77 -28.07 16.86
C ILE A 832 -19.08 -26.61 17.18
N SER A 833 -20.14 -26.33 17.97
CA SER A 833 -20.45 -24.96 18.39
C SER A 833 -19.32 -24.38 19.25
N GLN A 834 -18.89 -25.07 20.31
CA GLN A 834 -17.84 -24.55 21.21
C GLN A 834 -16.47 -24.38 20.53
N ILE A 835 -16.12 -25.25 19.58
CA ILE A 835 -14.86 -25.12 18.83
C ILE A 835 -15.01 -24.06 17.72
N GLY A 836 -16.18 -23.94 17.10
CA GLY A 836 -16.49 -22.86 16.16
C GLY A 836 -16.51 -21.47 16.81
N ASP A 837 -16.92 -21.37 18.08
CA ASP A 837 -16.84 -20.11 18.86
C ASP A 837 -15.38 -19.69 19.16
N VAL A 838 -14.43 -20.65 19.12
CA VAL A 838 -12.99 -20.42 19.35
C VAL A 838 -12.20 -20.30 18.03
N LEU A 839 -12.70 -20.89 16.95
CA LEU A 839 -12.07 -20.98 15.62
C LEU A 839 -13.12 -20.71 14.50
N PRO A 840 -13.71 -19.50 14.44
CA PRO A 840 -14.89 -19.19 13.62
C PRO A 840 -14.66 -19.26 12.11
N GLU A 841 -13.41 -19.18 11.65
CA GLU A 841 -13.03 -19.27 10.25
C GLU A 841 -13.17 -20.69 9.65
N TYR A 842 -13.41 -21.72 10.49
CA TYR A 842 -13.58 -23.10 10.03
C TYR A 842 -15.06 -23.55 10.09
N GLY A 843 -15.67 -23.73 8.93
CA GLY A 843 -17.06 -24.16 8.82
C GLY A 843 -17.35 -25.52 9.47
N ALA A 844 -18.53 -25.65 10.07
CA ALA A 844 -18.97 -26.81 10.87
C ALA A 844 -18.67 -28.20 10.24
N GLY A 845 -18.78 -28.34 8.91
CA GLY A 845 -18.48 -29.61 8.22
C GLY A 845 -17.02 -30.05 8.30
N PHE A 846 -16.07 -29.12 8.41
CA PHE A 846 -14.65 -29.44 8.61
C PHE A 846 -14.39 -29.90 10.06
N LEU A 847 -14.93 -29.18 11.04
CA LEU A 847 -14.85 -29.53 12.46
C LEU A 847 -15.49 -30.89 12.75
N THR A 848 -16.61 -31.20 12.08
CA THR A 848 -17.27 -32.53 12.13
C THR A 848 -16.29 -33.63 11.71
N ALA A 849 -15.69 -33.52 10.52
CA ALA A 849 -14.78 -34.53 9.98
C ALA A 849 -13.51 -34.71 10.85
N CYS A 850 -12.99 -33.64 11.45
CA CYS A 850 -11.86 -33.72 12.38
C CYS A 850 -12.21 -34.46 13.68
N LEU A 851 -13.40 -34.21 14.25
CA LEU A 851 -13.86 -34.87 15.48
C LEU A 851 -14.25 -36.34 15.23
N GLU A 852 -14.86 -36.66 14.09
CA GLU A 852 -15.09 -38.04 13.64
C GLU A 852 -13.77 -38.80 13.48
N HIS A 853 -12.75 -38.16 12.89
CA HIS A 853 -11.41 -38.75 12.80
C HIS A 853 -10.80 -38.99 14.19
N TYR A 854 -10.92 -38.02 15.10
CA TYR A 854 -10.41 -38.13 16.47
C TYR A 854 -11.12 -39.24 17.28
N ALA A 855 -12.43 -39.40 17.10
CA ALA A 855 -13.20 -40.48 17.69
C ALA A 855 -12.77 -41.86 17.15
N SER A 856 -12.52 -41.97 15.83
CA SER A 856 -12.06 -43.21 15.18
C SER A 856 -10.65 -43.67 15.60
N GLN A 857 -9.85 -42.77 16.18
CA GLN A 857 -8.50 -43.08 16.70
C GLN A 857 -8.53 -43.66 18.14
N ARG A 858 -9.72 -43.73 18.80
CA ARG A 858 -9.87 -44.21 20.19
C ARG A 858 -10.77 -45.45 20.35
N SER A 859 -11.26 -46.05 19.26
CA SER A 859 -12.14 -47.24 19.25
C SER A 859 -11.42 -48.52 18.82
#